data_AF-A0A7V2G5S5-F1
#
_entry.id   AF-A0A7V2G5S5-F1
#
_cell.length_a   1.000
_cell.length_b   1.000
_cell.length_c   1.000
_cell.angle_alpha   90.00
_cell.angle_beta   90.00
_cell.angle_gamma   90.00
#
_symmetry.space_group_name_H-M   'P 1'
#
loop_
_entity.id
_entity.type
_entity.pdbx_description
1 polymer ?
#
loop_
_entity_poly.entity_id
_entity_poly.type
_entity_poly.pdbx_seq_one_letter_code
_entity_poly.pdbx_strand_id
1 'polypeptide(L)'
;PDLRAQSTWEVDAAGNWGDAASWDPDGVPDGEGVGVIFGPAILANRTITLNTSATVGSLTFNDNNNYTIARGTGTSLTLNATGSNNATITVTNTGGNHTITANLIFSGDPVVLDVASTGAGSTPLTLNGILTGTGNLIKTGEGAVTINNATNSFTGSIFVNGGLIRIGANAHLGNATNSVTLDGGGLNFTANGSYDRAYTIGANGGRFELNNNLVITLGPSSSLSGSGSLIKAGGNGTLVINSANNTFNGGLNIQNGTVTLGATQAVNGSVTASVAGTVINYNADGAAGANLVSATAANSEIRIGTSVGSFGGGGFALGSGAALVGNATQFALLNRNTNLSLAAGAILAGTESGANAAVLNLGANRDVFFGLNGSYTEAGAITVGSTSGATPWRGLSSAVGADGTLLTGTINAASSFTLQGVNGRTLHLGNGGTAGGVTISAASPVNATIVGTVRLNDDASSFTNVRFVVSGGSTLTLNGTGAGDGALGSGTAFANVTNTGTLNLISSSNSAPTVNANSTINSTSTINFQANGVNAGSIFATGGTLSMNTSSGSRNSGNITLSGGATINIGNANTTNTAINLGNIFVNSGGVLAARGGNATLSPAIFQGNITVAPNGIVHLLHASALEGAGNSLNASLTGVNGAGAIVRLGVANISGLHQLNPAAIYSLFTDATQTAGINLNGGILTTDGSNRALNASAGNVNVTGPSNISANTTRTLTVNTRVNAGANPLTIGSTSVIEGRSQYGSVVLTNGSNLFTGQVTILGAGSGTNAATLQIQHNGTASTLGTATINIGDGLAAATAQPTLQLRSASSANFTNNLVVKNNGNLSVDRLTGSNVDQRLGLGNVTINLGKNLRILGNATTRFSAEFANLTFGGGNILTLSNPVTSANPNRFGLSGGVAVNSSATILTDLTGGNVSVSEFGALSGSGFLTFGLTGNATSANLDVSLNQSAAGFTGSVNMLGGILRYNADNAAGPNILFAGGAAATQVVLAPTVGSFGKFQLDGNGAISGNASQIGSLIRLKSDFSNFGNATLFTSSGAMVAQTEVGANNALQENDNDNSL
;
A
#
# COMPACT_ATOMS: atom_id res chain seq x y z
N PRO A 1 61.72 -42.78 31.55
CA PRO A 1 61.13 -41.72 32.41
C PRO A 1 62.25 -40.81 32.93
N ASP A 2 62.71 -39.90 32.07
CA ASP A 2 63.35 -38.67 32.51
C ASP A 2 62.20 -37.65 32.55
N LEU A 3 61.54 -37.55 33.71
CA LEU A 3 60.50 -36.56 34.00
C LEU A 3 61.21 -35.21 34.10
N ARG A 4 61.55 -34.62 32.96
CA ARG A 4 62.14 -33.28 32.87
C ARG A 4 61.11 -32.28 33.42
N ALA A 5 61.54 -31.42 34.33
CA ALA A 5 60.67 -30.56 35.13
C ALA A 5 59.66 -29.79 34.26
N GLN A 6 58.38 -30.13 34.39
CA GLN A 6 57.28 -29.30 33.93
C GLN A 6 56.89 -28.38 35.09
N SER A 7 56.73 -27.09 34.82
CA SER A 7 56.25 -26.10 35.79
C SER A 7 54.92 -25.52 35.30
N THR A 8 53.93 -25.47 36.19
CA THR A 8 52.59 -24.95 35.89
C THR A 8 52.36 -23.65 36.64
N TRP A 9 51.84 -22.63 35.97
CA TRP A 9 51.41 -21.40 36.66
C TRP A 9 50.18 -21.72 37.54
N GLU A 10 50.28 -21.53 38.85
CA GLU A 10 49.27 -22.00 39.80
C GLU A 10 48.48 -20.87 40.51
N VAL A 11 48.82 -19.61 40.25
CA VAL A 11 48.24 -18.46 40.94
C VAL A 11 47.18 -17.76 40.09
N ASP A 12 45.97 -17.55 40.62
CA ASP A 12 44.96 -16.67 39.99
C ASP A 12 45.29 -15.18 40.19
N ALA A 13 46.44 -14.74 39.71
CA ALA A 13 46.90 -13.36 39.78
C ALA A 13 47.82 -13.00 38.61
N ALA A 14 47.99 -11.70 38.36
CA ALA A 14 49.15 -11.24 37.61
C ALA A 14 50.40 -11.34 38.50
N GLY A 15 51.56 -11.62 37.91
CA GLY A 15 52.79 -11.82 38.68
C GLY A 15 54.03 -11.81 37.79
N ASN A 16 55.19 -12.03 38.39
CA ASN A 16 56.44 -12.10 37.64
C ASN A 16 56.84 -13.56 37.38
N TRP A 17 57.44 -13.81 36.21
CA TRP A 17 57.97 -15.13 35.85
C TRP A 17 59.01 -15.63 36.85
N GLY A 18 59.88 -14.74 37.36
CA GLY A 18 60.94 -15.08 38.30
C GLY A 18 60.47 -15.34 39.74
N ASP A 19 59.18 -15.24 40.05
CA ASP A 19 58.64 -15.50 41.39
C ASP A 19 58.40 -17.00 41.57
N ALA A 20 59.35 -17.71 42.19
CA ALA A 20 59.34 -19.18 42.31
C ALA A 20 58.05 -19.76 42.90
N ALA A 21 57.42 -19.07 43.85
CA ALA A 21 56.17 -19.48 44.52
C ALA A 21 54.91 -19.27 43.66
N SER A 22 55.05 -18.87 42.39
CA SER A 22 53.94 -18.78 41.44
C SER A 22 53.83 -20.01 40.52
N TRP A 23 54.72 -20.99 40.72
CA TRP A 23 54.90 -22.15 39.85
C TRP A 23 54.79 -23.45 40.66
N ASP A 24 54.06 -24.43 40.13
CA ASP A 24 54.01 -25.81 40.66
C ASP A 24 54.83 -26.77 39.76
N PRO A 25 55.84 -27.49 40.28
CA PRO A 25 56.38 -27.38 41.64
C PRO A 25 57.17 -26.07 41.83
N ASP A 26 57.28 -25.61 43.09
CA ASP A 26 58.00 -24.40 43.49
C ASP A 26 59.38 -24.32 42.80
N GLY A 27 59.53 -23.37 41.89
CA GLY A 27 60.74 -23.21 41.10
C GLY A 27 60.52 -22.40 39.83
N VAL A 28 61.46 -21.50 39.53
CA VAL A 28 61.39 -20.70 38.30
C VAL A 28 61.71 -21.59 37.10
N PRO A 29 60.81 -21.73 36.10
CA PRO A 29 61.11 -22.47 34.90
C PRO A 29 62.15 -21.73 34.05
N ASP A 30 63.39 -22.25 34.06
CA ASP A 30 64.51 -21.77 33.25
C ASP A 30 65.51 -22.91 32.97
N GLY A 31 65.54 -23.40 31.73
CA GLY A 31 66.45 -24.42 31.26
C GLY A 31 66.07 -25.01 29.89
N GLU A 32 67.06 -25.59 29.22
CA GLU A 32 66.84 -26.35 27.97
C GLU A 32 65.86 -27.51 28.21
N GLY A 33 64.84 -27.63 27.35
CA GLY A 33 63.82 -28.68 27.45
C GLY A 33 62.83 -28.54 28.60
N VAL A 34 62.94 -27.51 29.45
CA VAL A 34 61.98 -27.24 30.54
C VAL A 34 60.60 -26.93 29.95
N GLY A 35 59.56 -27.59 30.47
CA GLY A 35 58.19 -27.38 30.00
C GLY A 35 57.42 -26.42 30.90
N VAL A 36 56.64 -25.53 30.30
CA VAL A 36 55.79 -24.57 31.02
C VAL A 36 54.33 -24.75 30.63
N ILE A 37 53.44 -24.83 31.62
CA ILE A 37 52.00 -24.96 31.43
C ILE A 37 51.27 -23.76 32.04
N PHE A 38 50.53 -23.05 31.21
CA PHE A 38 49.54 -22.06 31.59
C PHE A 38 48.16 -22.72 31.58
N GLY A 39 47.83 -23.40 32.67
CA GLY A 39 46.61 -24.20 32.84
C GLY A 39 45.42 -23.40 33.38
N PRO A 40 44.33 -24.07 33.80
CA PRO A 40 43.06 -23.45 34.22
C PRO A 40 43.10 -22.69 35.56
N ALA A 41 44.29 -22.30 36.03
CA ALA A 41 44.49 -21.68 37.34
C ALA A 41 43.89 -20.27 37.44
N ILE A 42 43.69 -19.58 36.31
CA ILE A 42 43.22 -18.19 36.30
C ILE A 42 41.72 -18.12 36.05
N LEU A 43 41.03 -17.23 36.77
CA LEU A 43 39.58 -17.02 36.64
C LEU A 43 39.23 -15.78 35.79
N ALA A 44 40.25 -15.00 35.40
CA ALA A 44 40.16 -13.86 34.49
C ALA A 44 41.51 -13.71 33.75
N ASN A 45 41.54 -12.95 32.65
CA ASN A 45 42.77 -12.71 31.88
C ASN A 45 43.91 -12.21 32.79
N ARG A 46 45.08 -12.86 32.74
CA ARG A 46 46.26 -12.51 33.55
C ARG A 46 47.48 -12.18 32.71
N THR A 47 48.32 -11.32 33.28
CA THR A 47 49.62 -10.93 32.72
C THR A 47 50.74 -11.47 33.58
N ILE A 48 51.64 -12.24 32.98
CA ILE A 48 52.83 -12.80 33.60
C ILE A 48 54.01 -12.04 33.02
N THR A 49 54.65 -11.22 33.84
CA THR A 49 55.76 -10.36 33.41
C THR A 49 57.06 -11.13 33.44
N LEU A 50 57.71 -11.28 32.28
CA LEU A 50 59.05 -11.85 32.16
C LEU A 50 60.10 -10.86 32.68
N ASN A 51 60.26 -10.78 34.00
CA ASN A 51 61.16 -9.85 34.71
C ASN A 51 62.63 -10.31 34.68
N THR A 52 62.89 -11.57 34.36
CA THR A 52 64.22 -12.14 34.10
C THR A 52 64.16 -12.90 32.78
N SER A 53 65.26 -12.93 32.02
CA SER A 53 65.33 -13.82 30.84
C SER A 53 65.21 -15.27 31.29
N ALA A 54 64.56 -16.10 30.47
CA ALA A 54 64.35 -17.51 30.75
C ALA A 54 64.51 -18.33 29.46
N THR A 55 64.93 -19.58 29.61
CA THR A 55 64.99 -20.58 28.55
C THR A 55 63.96 -21.67 28.81
N VAL A 56 63.19 -22.07 27.80
CA VAL A 56 62.20 -23.15 27.93
C VAL A 56 62.18 -24.00 26.66
N GLY A 57 61.87 -25.29 26.80
CA GLY A 57 61.65 -26.21 25.69
C GLY A 57 60.21 -26.24 25.20
N SER A 58 59.22 -25.99 26.07
CA SER A 58 57.82 -25.94 25.67
C SER A 58 56.99 -24.93 26.47
N LEU A 59 56.00 -24.33 25.81
CA LEU A 59 54.95 -23.49 26.39
C LEU A 59 53.60 -24.07 26.01
N THR A 60 52.76 -24.42 26.98
CA THR A 60 51.40 -24.91 26.72
C THR A 60 50.38 -23.97 27.34
N PHE A 61 49.49 -23.40 26.54
CA PHE A 61 48.32 -22.68 27.00
C PHE A 61 47.09 -23.59 26.96
N ASN A 62 46.47 -23.78 28.12
CA ASN A 62 45.31 -24.65 28.31
C ASN A 62 44.30 -23.99 29.25
N ASP A 63 43.83 -22.79 28.88
CA ASP A 63 42.86 -22.02 29.66
C ASP A 63 42.01 -21.12 28.75
N ASN A 64 40.71 -21.08 29.01
CA ASN A 64 39.77 -20.24 28.26
C ASN A 64 39.96 -18.74 28.53
N ASN A 65 40.61 -18.38 29.63
CA ASN A 65 41.06 -17.03 29.93
C ASN A 65 42.42 -16.75 29.27
N ASN A 66 42.67 -15.49 28.92
CA ASN A 66 43.88 -15.11 28.21
C ASN A 66 45.05 -14.98 29.18
N TYR A 67 46.08 -15.78 28.94
CA TYR A 67 47.43 -15.51 29.44
C TYR A 67 48.15 -14.52 28.52
N THR A 68 48.75 -13.50 29.12
CA THR A 68 49.69 -12.59 28.46
C THR A 68 51.09 -12.75 29.06
N ILE A 69 52.06 -13.22 28.28
CA ILE A 69 53.48 -13.17 28.69
C ILE A 69 54.00 -11.77 28.32
N ALA A 70 54.11 -10.91 29.31
CA ALA A 70 54.56 -9.53 29.18
C ALA A 70 56.09 -9.41 29.16
N ARG A 71 56.61 -8.49 28.36
CA ARG A 71 58.05 -8.21 28.29
C ARG A 71 58.51 -7.38 29.49
N GLY A 72 59.50 -7.86 30.24
CA GLY A 72 60.29 -7.03 31.16
C GLY A 72 61.37 -6.23 30.42
N THR A 73 61.94 -5.22 31.07
CA THR A 73 62.96 -4.37 30.42
C THR A 73 64.24 -5.17 30.19
N GLY A 74 64.66 -5.32 28.92
CA GLY A 74 65.90 -6.00 28.54
C GLY A 74 65.85 -7.53 28.60
N THR A 75 64.67 -8.13 28.79
CA THR A 75 64.51 -9.58 28.91
C THR A 75 64.05 -10.25 27.61
N SER A 76 64.32 -11.55 27.50
CA SER A 76 63.90 -12.39 26.38
C SER A 76 63.58 -13.81 26.85
N LEU A 77 62.64 -14.45 26.16
CA LEU A 77 62.31 -15.85 26.35
C LEU A 77 62.95 -16.66 25.23
N THR A 78 63.91 -17.51 25.57
CA THR A 78 64.61 -18.38 24.62
C THR A 78 63.87 -19.71 24.52
N LEU A 79 63.53 -20.13 23.30
CA LEU A 79 62.94 -21.43 23.03
C LEU A 79 64.05 -22.40 22.63
N ASN A 80 64.36 -23.36 23.50
CA ASN A 80 65.45 -24.33 23.32
C ASN A 80 65.03 -25.71 23.83
N ALA A 81 65.01 -26.71 22.94
CA ALA A 81 64.68 -28.09 23.28
C ALA A 81 65.95 -28.89 23.60
N THR A 82 65.77 -30.01 24.28
CA THR A 82 66.88 -30.92 24.59
C THR A 82 67.19 -31.87 23.44
N GLY A 83 68.43 -31.91 22.97
CA GLY A 83 68.85 -32.77 21.85
C GLY A 83 68.20 -32.35 20.53
N SER A 84 68.16 -33.23 19.51
CA SER A 84 67.57 -32.90 18.19
C SER A 84 66.03 -32.87 18.18
N ASN A 85 65.39 -32.39 19.24
CA ASN A 85 63.94 -32.26 19.38
C ASN A 85 63.46 -30.85 18.97
N ASN A 86 62.15 -30.67 18.86
CA ASN A 86 61.55 -29.36 18.59
C ASN A 86 61.19 -28.64 19.89
N ALA A 87 61.41 -27.32 19.95
CA ALA A 87 60.77 -26.50 20.96
C ALA A 87 59.30 -26.25 20.56
N THR A 88 58.39 -26.09 21.51
CA THR A 88 56.95 -25.99 21.19
C THR A 88 56.24 -24.82 21.88
N ILE A 89 55.27 -24.22 21.17
CA ILE A 89 54.22 -23.41 21.76
C ILE A 89 52.89 -24.03 21.36
N THR A 90 52.16 -24.56 22.33
CA THR A 90 50.91 -25.28 22.12
C THR A 90 49.75 -24.50 22.72
N VAL A 91 48.64 -24.38 21.99
CA VAL A 91 47.35 -23.92 22.53
C VAL A 91 46.36 -25.06 22.36
N THR A 92 45.99 -25.72 23.47
CA THR A 92 45.16 -26.93 23.46
C THR A 92 43.67 -26.65 23.61
N ASN A 93 43.32 -25.54 24.25
CA ASN A 93 41.93 -25.20 24.54
C ASN A 93 41.33 -24.29 23.45
N THR A 94 40.00 -24.28 23.36
CA THR A 94 39.28 -23.61 22.28
C THR A 94 38.62 -22.28 22.69
N GLY A 95 38.99 -21.69 23.84
CA GLY A 95 38.36 -20.46 24.35
C GLY A 95 39.29 -19.24 24.46
N GLY A 96 40.58 -19.45 24.71
CA GLY A 96 41.54 -18.38 25.01
C GLY A 96 42.20 -17.76 23.77
N ASN A 97 42.48 -16.45 23.84
CA ASN A 97 43.28 -15.69 22.88
C ASN A 97 44.58 -15.24 23.56
N HIS A 98 45.54 -16.15 23.67
CA HIS A 98 46.80 -15.93 24.40
C HIS A 98 47.73 -14.98 23.66
N THR A 99 48.51 -14.21 24.40
CA THR A 99 49.42 -13.21 23.83
C THR A 99 50.82 -13.33 24.41
N ILE A 100 51.84 -13.28 23.55
CA ILE A 100 53.23 -13.16 23.96
C ILE A 100 53.76 -11.83 23.44
N THR A 101 54.00 -10.88 24.35
CA THR A 101 54.65 -9.60 24.02
C THR A 101 56.14 -9.61 24.35
N ALA A 102 56.60 -10.60 25.13
CA ALA A 102 58.02 -10.87 25.35
C ALA A 102 58.74 -11.20 24.03
N ASN A 103 59.99 -10.74 23.89
CA ASN A 103 60.83 -11.13 22.75
C ASN A 103 61.09 -12.63 22.81
N LEU A 104 61.01 -13.31 21.67
CA LEU A 104 61.28 -14.74 21.54
C LEU A 104 62.59 -14.95 20.78
N ILE A 105 63.47 -15.80 21.30
CA ILE A 105 64.73 -16.17 20.66
C ILE A 105 64.67 -17.64 20.27
N PHE A 106 64.89 -17.96 19.00
CA PHE A 106 65.06 -19.33 18.52
C PHE A 106 66.53 -19.74 18.67
N SER A 107 66.82 -20.80 19.42
CA SER A 107 68.19 -21.20 19.81
C SER A 107 68.93 -22.06 18.78
N GLY A 108 68.28 -22.44 17.68
CA GLY A 108 68.78 -23.36 16.66
C GLY A 108 67.77 -24.46 16.33
N ASP A 109 66.99 -24.89 17.33
CA ASP A 109 65.97 -25.93 17.17
C ASP A 109 64.76 -25.43 16.38
N PRO A 110 64.04 -26.32 15.66
CA PRO A 110 62.74 -25.98 15.11
C PRO A 110 61.75 -25.62 16.24
N VAL A 111 61.01 -24.53 16.05
CA VAL A 111 59.92 -24.10 16.93
C VAL A 111 58.59 -24.48 16.30
N VAL A 112 57.85 -25.37 16.96
CA VAL A 112 56.50 -25.78 16.55
C VAL A 112 55.45 -24.95 17.26
N LEU A 113 54.64 -24.24 16.50
CA LEU A 113 53.40 -23.62 16.95
C LEU A 113 52.24 -24.58 16.66
N ASP A 114 51.73 -25.26 17.68
CA ASP A 114 50.59 -26.16 17.55
C ASP A 114 49.34 -25.53 18.18
N VAL A 115 48.47 -24.99 17.34
CA VAL A 115 47.36 -24.13 17.79
C VAL A 115 46.04 -24.72 17.35
N ALA A 116 45.23 -25.18 18.31
CA ALA A 116 43.87 -25.64 18.06
C ALA A 116 42.97 -24.49 17.56
N SER A 117 41.95 -24.81 16.75
CA SER A 117 40.98 -23.81 16.25
C SER A 117 39.87 -23.56 17.25
N THR A 118 39.42 -22.30 17.39
CA THR A 118 38.20 -21.94 18.13
C THR A 118 37.00 -21.63 17.22
N GLY A 119 37.16 -21.89 15.92
CA GLY A 119 36.20 -21.54 14.87
C GLY A 119 36.83 -20.67 13.77
N ALA A 120 36.09 -20.46 12.69
CA ALA A 120 36.55 -19.68 11.54
C ALA A 120 36.90 -18.23 11.94
N GLY A 121 38.12 -17.78 11.62
CA GLY A 121 38.59 -16.41 11.89
C GLY A 121 39.16 -16.16 13.29
N SER A 122 39.24 -17.18 14.13
CA SER A 122 39.86 -17.09 15.46
C SER A 122 41.37 -16.89 15.43
N THR A 123 41.93 -16.19 16.42
CA THR A 123 43.39 -15.98 16.59
C THR A 123 43.84 -16.38 18.00
N PRO A 124 43.94 -17.69 18.28
CA PRO A 124 44.13 -18.19 19.65
C PRO A 124 45.51 -17.87 20.23
N LEU A 125 46.47 -17.52 19.35
CA LEU A 125 47.81 -17.08 19.74
C LEU A 125 48.23 -15.84 18.97
N THR A 126 48.68 -14.81 19.69
CA THR A 126 49.27 -13.59 19.14
C THR A 126 50.70 -13.38 19.64
N LEU A 127 51.65 -13.23 18.71
CA LEU A 127 53.06 -12.96 18.96
C LEU A 127 53.36 -11.49 18.61
N ASN A 128 53.53 -10.66 19.64
CA ASN A 128 53.79 -9.22 19.54
C ASN A 128 55.25 -8.85 19.83
N GLY A 129 55.99 -9.72 20.54
CA GLY A 129 57.43 -9.53 20.76
C GLY A 129 58.25 -9.69 19.49
N ILE A 130 59.51 -9.23 19.55
CA ILE A 130 60.46 -9.43 18.43
C ILE A 130 60.88 -10.91 18.42
N LEU A 131 60.78 -11.56 17.25
CA LEU A 131 61.27 -12.90 16.99
C LEU A 131 62.70 -12.81 16.40
N THR A 132 63.68 -13.40 17.09
CA THR A 132 65.10 -13.39 16.68
C THR A 132 65.74 -14.78 16.79
N GLY A 133 67.03 -14.89 16.46
CA GLY A 133 67.78 -16.14 16.55
C GLY A 133 67.73 -16.96 15.26
N THR A 134 68.05 -18.24 15.39
CA THR A 134 68.13 -19.21 14.28
C THR A 134 67.21 -20.38 14.57
N GLY A 135 66.49 -20.91 13.58
CA GLY A 135 65.63 -22.07 13.76
C GLY A 135 64.43 -22.03 12.83
N ASN A 136 63.93 -23.20 12.44
CA ASN A 136 62.75 -23.29 11.60
C ASN A 136 61.50 -22.94 12.41
N LEU A 137 60.51 -22.30 11.78
CA LEU A 137 59.20 -22.07 12.39
C LEU A 137 58.19 -23.02 11.75
N ILE A 138 57.56 -23.90 12.53
CA ILE A 138 56.61 -24.89 12.04
C ILE A 138 55.23 -24.59 12.64
N LYS A 139 54.26 -24.20 11.82
CA LYS A 139 52.87 -23.98 12.23
C LYS A 139 52.02 -25.22 11.91
N THR A 140 51.42 -25.78 12.95
CA THR A 140 50.51 -26.93 12.94
C THR A 140 49.22 -26.61 13.70
N GLY A 141 48.22 -27.48 13.62
CA GLY A 141 46.89 -27.22 14.16
C GLY A 141 46.08 -26.23 13.32
N GLU A 142 44.76 -26.29 13.42
CA GLU A 142 43.83 -25.54 12.55
C GLU A 142 43.72 -24.05 12.91
N GLY A 143 44.05 -23.64 14.13
CA GLY A 143 43.92 -22.26 14.60
C GLY A 143 44.91 -21.30 13.95
N ALA A 144 44.61 -19.99 13.93
CA ALA A 144 45.50 -18.99 13.36
C ALA A 144 46.49 -18.43 14.39
N VAL A 145 47.74 -18.21 13.99
CA VAL A 145 48.72 -17.44 14.75
C VAL A 145 48.85 -16.05 14.14
N THR A 146 48.74 -15.00 14.94
CA THR A 146 49.06 -13.64 14.48
C THR A 146 50.48 -13.27 14.87
N ILE A 147 51.28 -12.80 13.91
CA ILE A 147 52.61 -12.23 14.16
C ILE A 147 52.54 -10.75 13.77
N ASN A 148 52.82 -9.84 14.71
CA ASN A 148 52.58 -8.40 14.51
C ASN A 148 53.85 -7.55 14.47
N ASN A 149 54.99 -8.09 14.89
CA ASN A 149 56.20 -7.29 15.02
C ASN A 149 56.96 -7.22 13.68
N ALA A 150 57.01 -6.02 13.09
CA ALA A 150 57.67 -5.80 11.80
C ALA A 150 59.20 -5.68 11.87
N THR A 151 59.82 -5.87 13.03
CA THR A 151 61.29 -5.89 13.18
C THR A 151 61.82 -7.30 13.47
N ASN A 152 61.04 -8.35 13.19
CA ASN A 152 61.52 -9.72 13.36
C ASN A 152 62.74 -9.98 12.47
N SER A 153 63.73 -10.67 13.01
CA SER A 153 65.03 -10.89 12.35
C SER A 153 65.51 -12.33 12.43
N PHE A 154 64.66 -13.27 12.88
CA PHE A 154 65.02 -14.69 12.93
C PHE A 154 65.33 -15.23 11.52
N THR A 155 66.23 -16.21 11.46
CA THR A 155 66.58 -16.92 10.23
C THR A 155 66.19 -18.40 10.33
N GLY A 156 65.71 -18.96 9.21
CA GLY A 156 65.26 -20.35 9.12
C GLY A 156 64.08 -20.52 8.17
N SER A 157 63.73 -21.75 7.83
CA SER A 157 62.56 -22.04 7.00
C SER A 157 61.28 -22.01 7.81
N ILE A 158 60.20 -21.54 7.19
CA ILE A 158 58.87 -21.47 7.78
C ILE A 158 58.00 -22.53 7.11
N PHE A 159 57.44 -23.46 7.88
CA PHE A 159 56.54 -24.50 7.42
C PHE A 159 55.15 -24.23 7.97
N VAL A 160 54.13 -24.15 7.12
CA VAL A 160 52.73 -23.97 7.52
C VAL A 160 51.95 -25.20 7.09
N ASN A 161 51.90 -26.17 8.00
CA ASN A 161 51.30 -27.49 7.77
C ASN A 161 49.80 -27.53 8.14
N GLY A 162 49.30 -26.50 8.83
CA GLY A 162 47.89 -26.36 9.20
C GLY A 162 47.54 -24.95 9.68
N GLY A 163 46.27 -24.57 9.57
CA GLY A 163 45.79 -23.26 10.02
C GLY A 163 46.35 -22.09 9.21
N LEU A 164 46.45 -20.91 9.84
CA LEU A 164 46.97 -19.67 9.24
C LEU A 164 48.11 -19.07 10.05
N ILE A 165 49.02 -18.39 9.35
CA ILE A 165 49.82 -17.31 9.94
C ILE A 165 49.28 -15.97 9.40
N ARG A 166 48.84 -15.10 10.30
CA ARG A 166 48.31 -13.78 9.97
C ARG A 166 49.41 -12.72 10.08
N ILE A 167 49.63 -11.97 9.00
CA ILE A 167 50.72 -11.00 8.85
C ILE A 167 50.26 -9.70 8.17
N GLY A 168 50.92 -8.58 8.50
CA GLY A 168 50.68 -7.26 7.91
C GLY A 168 51.90 -6.67 7.19
N ALA A 169 53.07 -7.31 7.30
CA ALA A 169 54.26 -6.91 6.54
C ALA A 169 55.14 -8.12 6.26
N ASN A 170 55.94 -8.06 5.19
CA ASN A 170 56.91 -9.11 4.87
C ASN A 170 57.78 -9.43 6.09
N ALA A 171 58.34 -8.41 6.73
CA ALA A 171 59.23 -8.56 7.89
C ALA A 171 58.62 -9.30 9.10
N HIS A 172 57.29 -9.50 9.19
CA HIS A 172 56.69 -10.32 10.24
C HIS A 172 57.20 -11.77 10.20
N LEU A 173 57.58 -12.27 9.02
CA LEU A 173 58.13 -13.62 8.83
C LEU A 173 59.68 -13.66 8.94
N GLY A 174 60.30 -12.67 9.60
CA GLY A 174 61.75 -12.65 9.85
C GLY A 174 62.56 -12.16 8.65
N ASN A 175 63.77 -12.69 8.48
CA ASN A 175 64.65 -12.30 7.37
C ASN A 175 63.96 -12.52 5.99
N ALA A 176 64.22 -11.65 5.01
CA ALA A 176 63.72 -11.78 3.64
C ALA A 176 64.17 -13.09 2.95
N THR A 177 65.28 -13.70 3.41
CA THR A 177 65.78 -14.97 2.87
C THR A 177 65.05 -16.21 3.42
N ASN A 178 64.18 -16.06 4.43
CA ASN A 178 63.42 -17.18 4.97
C ASN A 178 62.44 -17.72 3.93
N SER A 179 62.53 -19.00 3.61
CA SER A 179 61.54 -19.65 2.73
C SER A 179 60.26 -19.96 3.49
N VAL A 180 59.12 -19.91 2.80
CA VAL A 180 57.81 -20.29 3.33
C VAL A 180 57.29 -21.50 2.56
N THR A 181 57.13 -22.63 3.23
CA THR A 181 56.48 -23.82 2.70
C THR A 181 55.05 -23.91 3.22
N LEU A 182 54.07 -23.93 2.34
CA LEU A 182 52.66 -24.19 2.67
C LEU A 182 52.32 -25.63 2.31
N ASP A 183 51.98 -26.45 3.30
CA ASP A 183 51.67 -27.87 3.09
C ASP A 183 50.43 -28.28 3.91
N GLY A 184 49.27 -27.72 3.54
CA GLY A 184 47.99 -27.87 4.23
C GLY A 184 47.53 -26.61 4.98
N GLY A 185 48.44 -25.66 5.23
CA GLY A 185 48.16 -24.37 5.86
C GLY A 185 48.26 -23.17 4.90
N GLY A 186 48.28 -21.95 5.45
CA GLY A 186 48.41 -20.74 4.64
C GLY A 186 48.78 -19.45 5.35
N LEU A 187 48.85 -18.38 4.56
CA LEU A 187 49.05 -17.02 5.04
C LEU A 187 47.77 -16.21 4.91
N ASN A 188 47.47 -15.41 5.94
CA ASN A 188 46.45 -14.39 5.90
C ASN A 188 47.11 -13.01 5.92
N PHE A 189 46.96 -12.28 4.82
CA PHE A 189 47.51 -10.96 4.62
C PHE A 189 46.50 -9.91 5.09
N THR A 190 46.96 -9.01 5.95
CA THR A 190 46.11 -7.99 6.60
C THR A 190 46.41 -6.57 6.18
N ALA A 191 47.50 -6.32 5.45
CA ALA A 191 47.84 -5.02 4.90
C ALA A 191 48.54 -5.13 3.54
N ASN A 192 48.38 -4.07 2.74
CA ASN A 192 49.01 -3.92 1.42
C ASN A 192 50.53 -3.99 1.52
N GLY A 193 51.19 -4.58 0.54
CA GLY A 193 52.64 -4.57 0.49
C GLY A 193 53.24 -5.58 -0.48
N SER A 194 54.57 -5.51 -0.59
CA SER A 194 55.38 -6.53 -1.26
C SER A 194 55.80 -7.58 -0.25
N TYR A 195 55.61 -8.85 -0.58
CA TYR A 195 55.93 -9.99 0.27
C TYR A 195 56.96 -10.89 -0.42
N ASP A 196 58.10 -10.28 -0.77
CA ASP A 196 59.10 -10.86 -1.65
C ASP A 196 59.97 -11.87 -0.92
N ARG A 197 59.65 -13.16 -1.08
CA ARG A 197 60.38 -14.31 -0.56
C ARG A 197 60.16 -15.55 -1.45
N ALA A 198 60.84 -16.64 -1.13
CA ALA A 198 60.57 -17.95 -1.73
C ALA A 198 59.36 -18.61 -1.07
N TYR A 199 58.37 -19.01 -1.88
CA TYR A 199 57.19 -19.77 -1.47
C TYR A 199 57.20 -21.15 -2.14
N THR A 200 57.01 -22.19 -1.34
CA THR A 200 56.88 -23.58 -1.82
C THR A 200 55.51 -24.11 -1.45
N ILE A 201 54.75 -24.60 -2.42
CA ILE A 201 53.46 -25.24 -2.16
C ILE A 201 53.65 -26.76 -2.14
N GLY A 202 53.62 -27.32 -0.93
CA GLY A 202 53.77 -28.74 -0.65
C GLY A 202 52.60 -29.56 -1.20
N ALA A 203 52.71 -30.89 -1.13
CA ALA A 203 51.77 -31.82 -1.74
C ALA A 203 50.33 -31.69 -1.21
N ASN A 204 50.16 -31.24 0.03
CA ASN A 204 48.85 -31.00 0.66
C ASN A 204 48.24 -29.65 0.25
N GLY A 205 48.93 -28.86 -0.59
CA GLY A 205 48.48 -27.57 -1.07
C GLY A 205 48.71 -26.43 -0.08
N GLY A 206 48.24 -25.24 -0.43
CA GLY A 206 48.37 -24.06 0.41
C GLY A 206 47.32 -23.01 0.11
N ARG A 207 47.24 -21.98 0.96
CA ARG A 207 46.32 -20.84 0.74
C ARG A 207 46.97 -19.49 1.00
N PHE A 208 46.57 -18.52 0.21
CA PHE A 208 46.74 -17.09 0.46
C PHE A 208 45.38 -16.45 0.65
N GLU A 209 45.13 -15.97 1.86
CA GLU A 209 43.93 -15.21 2.20
C GLU A 209 44.24 -13.73 2.24
N LEU A 210 43.49 -12.95 1.48
CA LEU A 210 43.63 -11.50 1.43
C LEU A 210 42.36 -10.87 1.98
N ASN A 211 42.47 -9.91 2.89
CA ASN A 211 41.31 -9.12 3.30
C ASN A 211 40.77 -8.24 2.15
N ASN A 212 39.58 -7.69 2.35
CA ASN A 212 38.91 -6.85 1.34
C ASN A 212 39.80 -5.68 0.90
N ASN A 213 39.78 -5.41 -0.41
CA ASN A 213 40.47 -4.30 -1.06
C ASN A 213 42.00 -4.26 -0.85
N LEU A 214 42.62 -5.36 -0.41
CA LEU A 214 44.07 -5.44 -0.33
C LEU A 214 44.71 -5.72 -1.68
N VAL A 215 45.91 -5.19 -1.90
CA VAL A 215 46.81 -5.53 -3.00
C VAL A 215 48.09 -6.11 -2.40
N ILE A 216 48.30 -7.40 -2.64
CA ILE A 216 49.49 -8.13 -2.19
C ILE A 216 50.33 -8.46 -3.40
N THR A 217 51.59 -8.03 -3.37
CA THR A 217 52.53 -8.22 -4.48
C THR A 217 53.58 -9.26 -4.10
N LEU A 218 53.71 -10.28 -4.94
CA LEU A 218 54.90 -11.13 -5.03
C LEU A 218 55.77 -10.54 -6.14
N GLY A 219 56.71 -9.71 -5.76
CA GLY A 219 57.59 -8.95 -6.64
C GLY A 219 58.64 -9.81 -7.34
N PRO A 220 59.50 -9.18 -8.17
CA PRO A 220 60.46 -9.89 -9.02
C PRO A 220 61.47 -10.75 -8.28
N SER A 221 61.76 -10.44 -7.01
CA SER A 221 62.68 -11.20 -6.15
C SER A 221 62.02 -12.37 -5.41
N SER A 222 60.70 -12.54 -5.54
CA SER A 222 60.00 -13.71 -5.02
C SER A 222 60.17 -14.92 -5.93
N SER A 223 59.88 -16.11 -5.41
CA SER A 223 59.74 -17.32 -6.22
C SER A 223 58.58 -18.17 -5.72
N LEU A 224 57.91 -18.86 -6.62
CA LEU A 224 56.84 -19.80 -6.34
C LEU A 224 57.20 -21.15 -6.94
N SER A 225 57.17 -22.20 -6.12
CA SER A 225 57.54 -23.57 -6.50
C SER A 225 56.60 -24.60 -5.87
N GLY A 226 56.75 -25.87 -6.25
CA GLY A 226 56.01 -26.98 -5.68
C GLY A 226 54.88 -27.51 -6.55
N SER A 227 54.29 -28.62 -6.12
CA SER A 227 53.34 -29.43 -6.90
C SER A 227 51.92 -29.45 -6.34
N GLY A 228 51.67 -28.95 -5.13
CA GLY A 228 50.31 -28.89 -4.60
C GLY A 228 49.54 -27.66 -5.06
N SER A 229 48.21 -27.68 -4.91
CA SER A 229 47.36 -26.56 -5.34
C SER A 229 47.44 -25.37 -4.39
N LEU A 230 47.49 -24.16 -4.96
CA LEU A 230 47.41 -22.90 -4.22
C LEU A 230 46.00 -22.32 -4.34
N ILE A 231 45.39 -21.98 -3.20
CA ILE A 231 44.08 -21.32 -3.15
C ILE A 231 44.27 -19.84 -2.83
N LYS A 232 43.75 -18.96 -3.70
CA LYS A 232 43.52 -17.55 -3.38
C LYS A 232 42.11 -17.40 -2.80
N ALA A 233 42.02 -17.07 -1.51
CA ALA A 233 40.77 -16.93 -0.75
C ALA A 233 40.68 -15.59 -0.01
N GLY A 234 39.73 -15.48 0.91
CA GLY A 234 39.47 -14.28 1.72
C GLY A 234 38.45 -13.33 1.08
N GLY A 235 38.69 -12.04 1.22
CA GLY A 235 37.93 -10.95 0.61
C GLY A 235 38.24 -10.72 -0.88
N ASN A 236 37.70 -9.63 -1.42
CA ASN A 236 37.81 -9.24 -2.84
C ASN A 236 39.20 -8.67 -3.24
N GLY A 237 40.25 -8.86 -2.43
CA GLY A 237 41.59 -8.34 -2.68
C GLY A 237 42.29 -8.95 -3.91
N THR A 238 43.34 -8.27 -4.35
CA THR A 238 44.16 -8.59 -5.53
C THR A 238 45.50 -9.21 -5.12
N LEU A 239 45.80 -10.40 -5.64
CA LEU A 239 47.14 -10.99 -5.59
C LEU A 239 47.87 -10.67 -6.91
N VAL A 240 49.01 -9.99 -6.84
CA VAL A 240 49.86 -9.67 -7.99
C VAL A 240 51.09 -10.57 -7.95
N ILE A 241 51.35 -11.32 -9.02
CA ILE A 241 52.52 -12.19 -9.15
C ILE A 241 53.39 -11.63 -10.28
N ASN A 242 54.49 -10.99 -9.91
CA ASN A 242 55.48 -10.36 -10.78
C ASN A 242 56.84 -11.09 -10.77
N SER A 243 56.96 -12.20 -10.04
CA SER A 243 58.08 -13.11 -10.20
C SER A 243 57.97 -13.85 -11.53
N ALA A 244 59.09 -13.98 -12.23
CA ALA A 244 59.17 -14.71 -13.50
C ALA A 244 59.73 -16.12 -13.29
N ASN A 245 59.47 -17.01 -14.25
CA ASN A 245 60.06 -18.36 -14.30
C ASN A 245 59.80 -19.20 -13.03
N ASN A 246 58.61 -19.08 -12.45
CA ASN A 246 58.22 -19.88 -11.31
C ASN A 246 58.12 -21.37 -11.72
N THR A 247 58.53 -22.27 -10.84
CA THR A 247 58.50 -23.74 -11.06
C THR A 247 57.28 -24.40 -10.42
N PHE A 248 56.29 -23.60 -10.02
CA PHE A 248 55.06 -24.03 -9.40
C PHE A 248 54.10 -24.66 -10.40
N ASN A 249 53.84 -25.96 -10.26
CA ASN A 249 53.07 -26.77 -11.21
C ASN A 249 51.70 -27.23 -10.66
N GLY A 250 51.39 -26.96 -9.40
CA GLY A 250 50.21 -27.53 -8.72
C GLY A 250 48.88 -26.82 -8.98
N GLY A 251 48.90 -25.69 -9.69
CA GLY A 251 47.71 -24.94 -10.11
C GLY A 251 47.16 -23.98 -9.05
N LEU A 252 46.69 -22.81 -9.51
CA LEU A 252 46.16 -21.71 -8.72
C LEU A 252 44.63 -21.64 -8.84
N ASN A 253 43.92 -21.89 -7.75
CA ASN A 253 42.47 -21.79 -7.67
C ASN A 253 42.06 -20.48 -6.98
N ILE A 254 41.28 -19.65 -7.68
CA ILE A 254 40.81 -18.34 -7.22
C ILE A 254 39.36 -18.50 -6.77
N GLN A 255 39.16 -18.41 -5.46
CA GLN A 255 37.85 -18.48 -4.83
C GLN A 255 37.24 -17.11 -4.58
N ASN A 256 38.06 -16.05 -4.51
CA ASN A 256 37.58 -14.68 -4.38
C ASN A 256 38.61 -13.63 -4.86
N GLY A 257 38.11 -12.51 -5.35
CA GLY A 257 38.90 -11.34 -5.74
C GLY A 257 39.62 -11.51 -7.08
N THR A 258 40.80 -10.88 -7.18
CA THR A 258 41.54 -10.77 -8.45
C THR A 258 42.92 -11.42 -8.32
N VAL A 259 43.39 -12.06 -9.39
CA VAL A 259 44.80 -12.42 -9.57
C VAL A 259 45.35 -11.71 -10.80
N THR A 260 46.50 -11.07 -10.65
CA THR A 260 47.26 -10.47 -11.74
C THR A 260 48.53 -11.26 -11.97
N LEU A 261 48.68 -11.83 -13.17
CA LEU A 261 49.88 -12.51 -13.64
C LEU A 261 50.71 -11.50 -14.45
N GLY A 262 51.69 -10.87 -13.80
CA GLY A 262 52.41 -9.72 -14.33
C GLY A 262 53.79 -10.03 -14.93
N ALA A 263 54.20 -11.29 -14.95
CA ALA A 263 55.48 -11.72 -15.51
C ALA A 263 55.35 -13.04 -16.29
N THR A 264 56.30 -13.31 -17.19
CA THR A 264 56.39 -14.59 -17.92
C THR A 264 56.57 -15.75 -16.94
N GLN A 265 55.73 -16.78 -17.07
CA GLN A 265 55.65 -17.89 -16.12
C GLN A 265 55.50 -17.40 -14.66
N ALA A 266 54.68 -16.37 -14.45
CA ALA A 266 54.23 -15.98 -13.11
C ALA A 266 53.60 -17.16 -12.37
N VAL A 267 52.89 -18.03 -13.09
CA VAL A 267 52.48 -19.35 -12.62
C VAL A 267 52.83 -20.36 -13.71
N ASN A 268 53.42 -21.50 -13.35
CA ASN A 268 53.71 -22.61 -14.29
C ASN A 268 52.77 -23.80 -14.06
N GLY A 269 51.50 -23.51 -13.77
CA GLY A 269 50.43 -24.48 -13.59
C GLY A 269 49.10 -23.89 -14.07
N SER A 270 48.02 -24.66 -13.98
CA SER A 270 46.69 -24.15 -14.35
C SER A 270 46.28 -22.97 -13.46
N VAL A 271 45.50 -22.03 -14.00
CA VAL A 271 44.90 -20.94 -13.23
C VAL A 271 43.40 -20.99 -13.41
N THR A 272 42.64 -21.06 -12.32
CA THR A 272 41.19 -21.27 -12.37
C THR A 272 40.45 -20.27 -11.50
N ALA A 273 39.62 -19.45 -12.13
CA ALA A 273 38.54 -18.69 -11.52
C ALA A 273 37.32 -19.62 -11.34
N SER A 274 37.12 -20.10 -10.11
CA SER A 274 36.12 -21.14 -9.78
C SER A 274 34.82 -20.60 -9.18
N VAL A 275 34.79 -19.32 -8.82
CA VAL A 275 33.66 -18.66 -8.16
C VAL A 275 33.25 -17.40 -8.92
N ALA A 276 31.95 -17.09 -8.93
CA ALA A 276 31.42 -15.90 -9.61
C ALA A 276 32.08 -14.61 -9.09
N GLY A 277 32.36 -13.67 -10.00
CA GLY A 277 32.96 -12.37 -9.66
C GLY A 277 34.49 -12.34 -9.56
N THR A 278 35.17 -13.48 -9.74
CA THR A 278 36.63 -13.53 -9.75
C THR A 278 37.22 -13.03 -11.07
N VAL A 279 38.37 -12.36 -11.01
CA VAL A 279 39.07 -11.82 -12.18
C VAL A 279 40.49 -12.36 -12.30
N ILE A 280 40.89 -12.73 -13.51
CA ILE A 280 42.28 -13.05 -13.88
C ILE A 280 42.77 -11.96 -14.83
N ASN A 281 43.78 -11.19 -14.43
CA ASN A 281 44.50 -10.30 -15.34
C ASN A 281 45.75 -11.02 -15.86
N TYR A 282 45.75 -11.38 -17.13
CA TYR A 282 46.86 -12.01 -17.84
C TYR A 282 47.68 -10.91 -18.52
N ASN A 283 48.75 -10.43 -17.88
CA ASN A 283 49.40 -9.15 -18.25
C ASN A 283 50.82 -9.30 -18.84
N ALA A 284 51.32 -10.53 -19.03
CA ALA A 284 52.63 -10.78 -19.61
C ALA A 284 52.60 -11.94 -20.61
N ASP A 285 53.56 -11.96 -21.53
CA ASP A 285 53.71 -13.07 -22.47
C ASP A 285 54.01 -14.36 -21.74
N GLY A 286 53.26 -15.42 -22.06
CA GLY A 286 53.40 -16.73 -21.39
C GLY A 286 53.23 -16.66 -19.86
N ALA A 287 52.41 -15.75 -19.33
CA ALA A 287 52.24 -15.55 -17.89
C ALA A 287 51.81 -16.81 -17.10
N ALA A 288 51.09 -17.75 -17.74
CA ALA A 288 50.73 -19.04 -17.17
C ALA A 288 51.61 -20.21 -17.69
N GLY A 289 52.75 -19.92 -18.33
CA GLY A 289 53.52 -20.92 -19.06
C GLY A 289 52.70 -21.56 -20.17
N ALA A 290 52.87 -22.87 -20.38
CA ALA A 290 52.12 -23.66 -21.36
C ALA A 290 50.79 -24.23 -20.80
N ASN A 291 50.24 -23.63 -19.73
CA ASN A 291 49.11 -24.18 -19.00
C ASN A 291 47.77 -23.51 -19.35
N LEU A 292 46.68 -24.12 -18.86
CA LEU A 292 45.32 -23.62 -19.04
C LEU A 292 44.97 -22.52 -18.04
N VAL A 293 44.42 -21.42 -18.54
CA VAL A 293 43.76 -20.36 -17.76
C VAL A 293 42.26 -20.47 -17.95
N SER A 294 41.49 -20.55 -16.87
CA SER A 294 40.07 -20.87 -16.93
C SER A 294 39.22 -19.96 -16.05
N ALA A 295 38.07 -19.54 -16.56
CA ALA A 295 37.01 -18.89 -15.80
C ALA A 295 35.75 -19.74 -15.94
N THR A 296 35.46 -20.52 -14.91
CA THR A 296 34.47 -21.61 -14.98
C THR A 296 33.10 -21.23 -14.45
N ALA A 297 33.04 -20.24 -13.54
CA ALA A 297 31.79 -19.73 -13.00
C ALA A 297 31.25 -18.54 -13.83
N ALA A 298 29.93 -18.38 -13.85
CA ALA A 298 29.29 -17.22 -14.43
C ALA A 298 29.75 -15.93 -13.72
N ASN A 299 29.84 -14.82 -14.45
CA ASN A 299 30.35 -13.54 -13.95
C ASN A 299 31.83 -13.57 -13.50
N SER A 300 32.61 -14.59 -13.86
CA SER A 300 34.07 -14.53 -13.80
C SER A 300 34.64 -13.96 -15.09
N GLU A 301 35.81 -13.33 -15.02
CA GLU A 301 36.40 -12.64 -16.17
C GLU A 301 37.91 -12.92 -16.28
N ILE A 302 38.38 -13.19 -17.50
CA ILE A 302 39.80 -13.20 -17.87
C ILE A 302 40.06 -11.96 -18.71
N ARG A 303 41.02 -11.13 -18.31
CA ARG A 303 41.43 -9.92 -19.03
C ARG A 303 42.83 -10.10 -19.57
N ILE A 304 43.00 -10.00 -20.88
CA ILE A 304 44.31 -10.05 -21.53
C ILE A 304 44.87 -8.63 -21.60
N GLY A 305 46.00 -8.38 -20.95
CA GLY A 305 46.67 -7.08 -20.94
C GLY A 305 47.21 -6.70 -22.32
N THR A 306 47.07 -5.44 -22.73
CA THR A 306 47.33 -4.95 -24.09
C THR A 306 48.75 -5.20 -24.61
N SER A 307 49.72 -5.46 -23.72
CA SER A 307 51.11 -5.79 -24.05
C SER A 307 51.34 -7.27 -24.38
N VAL A 308 50.34 -8.14 -24.24
CA VAL A 308 50.46 -9.58 -24.50
C VAL A 308 50.43 -9.85 -25.99
N GLY A 309 51.56 -10.32 -26.53
CA GLY A 309 51.75 -10.78 -27.91
C GLY A 309 51.87 -12.31 -28.05
N SER A 310 51.99 -13.06 -26.94
CA SER A 310 52.06 -14.53 -26.96
C SER A 310 51.52 -15.18 -25.69
N PHE A 311 50.82 -16.30 -25.84
CA PHE A 311 50.37 -17.12 -24.69
C PHE A 311 51.37 -18.21 -24.28
N GLY A 312 52.55 -18.28 -24.92
CA GLY A 312 53.60 -19.25 -24.53
C GLY A 312 53.20 -20.73 -24.65
N GLY A 313 52.21 -21.04 -25.50
CA GLY A 313 51.62 -22.38 -25.63
C GLY A 313 50.44 -22.66 -24.69
N GLY A 314 50.12 -21.73 -23.78
CA GLY A 314 48.95 -21.82 -22.91
C GLY A 314 47.63 -21.61 -23.66
N GLY A 315 46.53 -21.97 -22.99
CA GLY A 315 45.18 -21.85 -23.54
C GLY A 315 44.17 -21.29 -22.55
N PHE A 316 42.96 -21.02 -23.04
CA PHE A 316 41.87 -20.43 -22.27
C PHE A 316 40.62 -21.31 -22.29
N ALA A 317 39.92 -21.38 -21.15
CA ALA A 317 38.62 -22.03 -21.05
C ALA A 317 37.59 -21.12 -20.36
N LEU A 318 36.40 -20.99 -20.96
CA LEU A 318 35.30 -20.20 -20.39
C LEU A 318 34.07 -21.07 -20.13
N GLY A 319 33.52 -20.93 -18.92
CA GLY A 319 32.20 -21.43 -18.53
C GLY A 319 31.05 -20.57 -19.06
N SER A 320 29.82 -21.02 -18.84
CA SER A 320 28.62 -20.27 -19.21
C SER A 320 28.55 -18.96 -18.44
N GLY A 321 28.37 -17.82 -19.12
CA GLY A 321 28.33 -16.49 -18.51
C GLY A 321 29.68 -15.95 -18.02
N ALA A 322 30.79 -16.66 -18.25
CA ALA A 322 32.14 -16.13 -18.04
C ALA A 322 32.59 -15.34 -19.27
N ALA A 323 33.46 -14.34 -19.06
CA ALA A 323 33.97 -13.49 -20.13
C ALA A 323 35.49 -13.61 -20.32
N LEU A 324 35.93 -13.57 -21.59
CA LEU A 324 37.32 -13.31 -21.97
C LEU A 324 37.37 -11.94 -22.65
N VAL A 325 38.27 -11.08 -22.20
CA VAL A 325 38.41 -9.70 -22.66
C VAL A 325 39.75 -9.53 -23.38
N GLY A 326 39.72 -8.92 -24.56
CA GLY A 326 40.92 -8.58 -25.32
C GLY A 326 40.66 -7.77 -26.59
N ASN A 327 41.74 -7.32 -27.20
CA ASN A 327 41.77 -6.59 -28.47
C ASN A 327 41.94 -7.55 -29.67
N ALA A 328 41.94 -7.01 -30.90
CA ALA A 328 42.03 -7.84 -32.10
C ALA A 328 43.36 -8.61 -32.21
N THR A 329 44.48 -7.99 -31.81
CA THR A 329 45.79 -8.65 -31.81
C THR A 329 45.83 -9.85 -30.88
N GLN A 330 45.27 -9.73 -29.68
CA GLN A 330 45.24 -10.81 -28.70
C GLN A 330 44.26 -11.92 -29.12
N PHE A 331 43.09 -11.56 -29.64
CA PHE A 331 42.11 -12.54 -30.09
C PHE A 331 42.55 -13.28 -31.35
N ALA A 332 43.37 -12.67 -32.21
CA ALA A 332 44.00 -13.34 -33.35
C ALA A 332 44.93 -14.51 -32.96
N LEU A 333 45.43 -14.52 -31.71
CA LEU A 333 46.24 -15.62 -31.16
C LEU A 333 45.38 -16.80 -30.69
N LEU A 334 44.06 -16.63 -30.62
CA LEU A 334 43.12 -17.64 -30.15
C LEU A 334 42.54 -18.42 -31.31
N ASN A 335 42.43 -19.73 -31.13
CA ASN A 335 41.83 -20.64 -32.06
C ASN A 335 40.96 -21.65 -31.31
N ARG A 336 39.66 -21.65 -31.63
CA ARG A 336 38.69 -22.49 -30.95
C ARG A 336 39.03 -23.97 -31.21
N ASN A 337 39.07 -24.76 -30.14
CA ASN A 337 39.47 -26.18 -30.10
C ASN A 337 40.98 -26.46 -30.15
N THR A 338 41.85 -25.45 -30.20
CA THR A 338 43.29 -25.66 -29.97
C THR A 338 43.71 -25.05 -28.64
N ASN A 339 43.67 -23.73 -28.51
CA ASN A 339 44.03 -22.99 -27.30
C ASN A 339 42.88 -22.16 -26.74
N LEU A 340 41.66 -22.34 -27.25
CA LEU A 340 40.44 -21.74 -26.72
C LEU A 340 39.30 -22.75 -26.64
N SER A 341 38.75 -22.96 -25.44
CA SER A 341 37.57 -23.78 -25.17
C SER A 341 36.45 -22.91 -24.61
N LEU A 342 35.24 -23.03 -25.17
CA LEU A 342 34.10 -22.17 -24.85
C LEU A 342 32.87 -23.02 -24.55
N ALA A 343 32.34 -22.91 -23.34
CA ALA A 343 31.03 -23.47 -23.00
C ALA A 343 29.90 -22.63 -23.61
N ALA A 344 28.72 -23.24 -23.76
CA ALA A 344 27.55 -22.50 -24.21
C ALA A 344 27.15 -21.40 -23.22
N GLY A 345 27.01 -20.18 -23.71
CA GLY A 345 26.79 -18.96 -22.95
C GLY A 345 28.06 -18.18 -22.61
N ALA A 346 29.25 -18.64 -22.99
CA ALA A 346 30.49 -17.89 -22.81
C ALA A 346 30.49 -16.58 -23.61
N ILE A 347 31.18 -15.56 -23.10
CA ILE A 347 31.22 -14.21 -23.67
C ILE A 347 32.64 -13.92 -24.16
N LEU A 348 32.79 -13.65 -25.45
CA LEU A 348 34.02 -13.09 -26.01
C LEU A 348 33.83 -11.58 -26.07
N ALA A 349 34.49 -10.83 -25.20
CA ALA A 349 34.27 -9.39 -25.05
C ALA A 349 35.42 -8.59 -25.66
N GLY A 350 35.26 -8.18 -26.92
CA GLY A 350 36.23 -7.34 -27.61
C GLY A 350 36.31 -5.95 -27.01
N THR A 351 37.47 -5.31 -27.12
CA THR A 351 37.69 -3.91 -26.69
C THR A 351 37.67 -2.91 -27.84
N GLU A 352 37.60 -3.40 -29.09
CA GLU A 352 37.68 -2.61 -30.31
C GLU A 352 37.02 -3.35 -31.49
N SER A 353 36.85 -2.64 -32.62
CA SER A 353 36.23 -3.23 -33.82
C SER A 353 37.00 -4.44 -34.34
N GLY A 354 36.27 -5.49 -34.71
CA GLY A 354 36.85 -6.69 -35.31
C GLY A 354 37.54 -7.63 -34.32
N ALA A 355 37.69 -7.25 -33.04
CA ALA A 355 38.36 -8.07 -32.04
C ALA A 355 37.73 -9.46 -31.94
N ASN A 356 36.41 -9.51 -31.74
CA ASN A 356 35.66 -10.77 -31.65
C ASN A 356 35.80 -11.66 -32.89
N ALA A 357 35.90 -11.04 -34.08
CA ALA A 357 36.05 -11.75 -35.35
C ALA A 357 37.48 -12.25 -35.60
N ALA A 358 38.46 -11.75 -34.85
CA ALA A 358 39.85 -12.16 -34.98
C ALA A 358 40.11 -13.59 -34.45
N VAL A 359 39.25 -14.10 -33.57
CA VAL A 359 39.38 -15.49 -33.06
C VAL A 359 39.21 -16.49 -34.20
N LEU A 360 40.21 -17.34 -34.37
CA LEU A 360 40.25 -18.33 -35.44
C LEU A 360 39.31 -19.51 -35.14
N ASN A 361 38.72 -20.08 -36.20
CA ASN A 361 37.90 -21.29 -36.14
C ASN A 361 36.75 -21.28 -35.11
N LEU A 362 36.16 -20.12 -34.79
CA LEU A 362 34.99 -20.03 -33.90
C LEU A 362 33.83 -20.96 -34.29
N GLY A 363 33.78 -21.38 -35.56
CA GLY A 363 32.80 -22.29 -36.10
C GLY A 363 31.44 -21.62 -36.22
N ALA A 364 30.42 -22.43 -36.51
CA ALA A 364 29.03 -21.98 -36.62
C ALA A 364 28.13 -22.54 -35.50
N ASN A 365 28.75 -23.05 -34.43
CA ASN A 365 28.06 -23.51 -33.23
C ASN A 365 27.57 -22.31 -32.43
N ARG A 366 26.26 -22.28 -32.20
CA ARG A 366 25.46 -21.14 -31.74
C ARG A 366 25.49 -20.92 -30.23
N ASP A 367 26.70 -20.89 -29.70
CA ASP A 367 26.91 -21.11 -28.28
C ASP A 367 27.58 -19.94 -27.56
N VAL A 368 28.13 -18.94 -28.26
CA VAL A 368 28.87 -17.85 -27.60
C VAL A 368 28.27 -16.48 -27.88
N PHE A 369 28.43 -15.54 -26.95
CA PHE A 369 27.96 -14.17 -27.12
C PHE A 369 29.02 -13.28 -27.75
N PHE A 370 28.56 -12.40 -28.64
CA PHE A 370 29.35 -11.27 -29.09
C PHE A 370 29.37 -10.24 -27.97
N GLY A 371 30.43 -10.24 -27.16
CA GLY A 371 30.61 -9.35 -26.03
C GLY A 371 31.24 -8.02 -26.45
N LEU A 372 30.85 -6.95 -25.76
CA LEU A 372 31.42 -5.62 -25.87
C LEU A 372 32.04 -5.22 -24.52
N ASN A 373 33.33 -4.90 -24.49
CA ASN A 373 33.98 -4.29 -23.34
C ASN A 373 34.40 -2.86 -23.66
N GLY A 374 33.59 -1.88 -23.23
CA GLY A 374 33.76 -0.48 -23.59
C GLY A 374 32.85 -0.03 -24.73
N SER A 375 33.24 1.05 -25.40
CA SER A 375 32.43 1.72 -26.43
C SER A 375 33.17 1.83 -27.75
N TYR A 376 32.66 1.20 -28.80
CA TYR A 376 33.25 1.29 -30.14
C TYR A 376 32.22 1.06 -31.26
N THR A 377 32.59 1.46 -32.47
CA THR A 377 31.88 1.18 -33.71
C THR A 377 32.33 -0.17 -34.27
N GLU A 378 31.41 -0.97 -34.81
CA GLU A 378 31.78 -2.15 -35.57
C GLU A 378 31.65 -1.91 -37.08
N ALA A 379 32.79 -2.04 -37.79
CA ALA A 379 32.84 -1.85 -39.23
C ALA A 379 32.18 -3.01 -40.01
N GLY A 380 32.23 -4.23 -39.46
CA GLY A 380 31.62 -5.42 -40.04
C GLY A 380 30.18 -5.65 -39.57
N ALA A 381 29.38 -6.36 -40.37
CA ALA A 381 28.06 -6.79 -39.94
C ALA A 381 28.17 -7.95 -38.94
N ILE A 382 27.47 -7.85 -37.81
CA ILE A 382 27.41 -8.88 -36.78
C ILE A 382 26.23 -9.81 -37.08
N THR A 383 26.50 -11.03 -37.51
CA THR A 383 25.43 -12.02 -37.75
C THR A 383 25.07 -12.75 -36.46
N VAL A 384 23.80 -12.77 -36.05
CA VAL A 384 23.27 -13.46 -34.84
C VAL A 384 22.08 -14.37 -35.19
N GLY A 385 21.53 -15.12 -34.23
CA GLY A 385 20.27 -15.89 -34.36
C GLY A 385 20.33 -17.43 -34.21
N SER A 386 19.44 -18.02 -33.38
CA SER A 386 19.25 -19.43 -32.90
C SER A 386 19.70 -20.65 -33.75
N THR A 387 19.75 -20.55 -35.08
CA THR A 387 19.93 -21.68 -36.00
C THR A 387 21.39 -22.05 -36.23
N SER A 388 21.75 -23.34 -36.04
CA SER A 388 23.09 -23.88 -36.31
C SER A 388 23.54 -23.68 -37.76
N GLY A 389 24.83 -23.42 -37.97
CA GLY A 389 25.44 -23.31 -39.31
C GLY A 389 25.55 -21.90 -39.88
N ALA A 390 24.90 -20.89 -39.27
CA ALA A 390 24.91 -19.51 -39.77
C ALA A 390 25.95 -18.60 -39.09
N THR A 391 26.15 -18.75 -37.78
CA THR A 391 27.00 -17.85 -36.97
C THR A 391 27.31 -18.47 -35.61
N PRO A 392 28.50 -18.24 -35.02
CA PRO A 392 28.76 -18.66 -33.64
C PRO A 392 27.97 -17.84 -32.61
N TRP A 393 27.52 -16.65 -32.99
CA TRP A 393 27.00 -15.66 -32.06
C TRP A 393 25.56 -15.95 -31.68
N ARG A 394 25.33 -16.33 -30.41
CA ARG A 394 23.99 -16.51 -29.85
C ARG A 394 23.17 -15.22 -29.77
N GLY A 395 23.88 -14.12 -29.64
CA GLY A 395 23.37 -12.79 -29.38
C GLY A 395 24.51 -11.82 -29.04
N LEU A 396 24.17 -10.62 -28.56
CA LEU A 396 25.12 -9.64 -28.04
C LEU A 396 25.07 -9.59 -26.52
N SER A 397 26.20 -9.26 -25.90
CA SER A 397 26.35 -9.14 -24.45
C SER A 397 27.20 -7.93 -24.09
N SER A 398 26.95 -7.30 -22.93
CA SER A 398 28.01 -6.55 -22.25
C SER A 398 29.13 -7.50 -21.80
N ALA A 399 30.30 -6.95 -21.49
CA ALA A 399 31.29 -7.65 -20.66
C ALA A 399 30.75 -7.88 -19.23
N VAL A 400 31.48 -8.68 -18.46
CA VAL A 400 31.17 -8.94 -17.05
C VAL A 400 31.66 -7.79 -16.16
N GLY A 401 32.81 -7.20 -16.51
CA GLY A 401 33.45 -6.14 -15.74
C GLY A 401 33.00 -4.72 -16.08
N ALA A 402 32.37 -4.49 -17.24
CA ALA A 402 32.04 -3.16 -17.75
C ALA A 402 30.75 -3.16 -18.58
N ASP A 403 30.14 -1.98 -18.67
CA ASP A 403 29.08 -1.74 -19.65
C ASP A 403 29.65 -1.85 -21.07
N GLY A 404 28.82 -2.32 -21.99
CA GLY A 404 29.18 -2.48 -23.40
C GLY A 404 28.34 -1.58 -24.28
N THR A 405 28.96 -0.81 -25.17
CA THR A 405 28.26 0.09 -26.09
C THR A 405 28.68 -0.16 -27.52
N LEU A 406 27.74 -0.60 -28.35
CA LEU A 406 27.90 -0.59 -29.80
C LEU A 406 27.46 0.78 -30.29
N LEU A 407 28.41 1.65 -30.63
CA LEU A 407 28.12 3.03 -31.04
C LEU A 407 27.33 3.03 -32.35
N THR A 408 27.89 2.39 -33.39
CA THR A 408 27.28 2.17 -34.70
C THR A 408 27.57 0.75 -35.16
N GLY A 409 26.66 0.16 -35.93
CA GLY A 409 26.87 -1.15 -36.55
C GLY A 409 25.62 -1.74 -37.18
N THR A 410 25.83 -2.78 -37.98
CA THR A 410 24.74 -3.57 -38.59
C THR A 410 24.70 -4.95 -37.95
N ILE A 411 23.53 -5.37 -37.48
CA ILE A 411 23.26 -6.69 -36.91
C ILE A 411 22.32 -7.44 -37.85
N ASN A 412 22.79 -8.58 -38.38
CA ASN A 412 22.02 -9.46 -39.24
C ASN A 412 21.49 -10.64 -38.43
N ALA A 413 20.19 -10.67 -38.15
CA ALA A 413 19.57 -11.76 -37.39
C ALA A 413 19.08 -12.87 -38.33
N ALA A 414 19.83 -13.98 -38.35
CA ALA A 414 19.49 -15.20 -39.09
C ALA A 414 18.31 -15.98 -38.46
N SER A 415 18.04 -15.78 -37.18
CA SER A 415 16.88 -16.29 -36.41
C SER A 415 16.82 -15.60 -35.04
N SER A 416 15.99 -16.07 -34.10
CA SER A 416 15.83 -15.44 -32.77
C SER A 416 17.13 -15.41 -31.96
N PHE A 417 17.42 -14.31 -31.29
CA PHE A 417 18.69 -14.07 -30.59
C PHE A 417 18.47 -13.43 -29.22
N THR A 418 19.55 -13.27 -28.47
CA THR A 418 19.54 -12.63 -27.13
C THR A 418 20.33 -11.33 -27.15
N LEU A 419 19.85 -10.32 -26.42
CA LEU A 419 20.61 -9.14 -26.05
C LEU A 419 20.69 -9.14 -24.54
N GLN A 420 21.91 -9.07 -23.98
CA GLN A 420 22.07 -9.17 -22.53
C GLN A 420 23.03 -8.17 -21.92
N GLY A 421 22.61 -7.61 -20.78
CA GLY A 421 23.49 -6.97 -19.82
C GLY A 421 23.75 -7.95 -18.67
N VAL A 422 25.00 -8.33 -18.42
CA VAL A 422 25.35 -9.35 -17.42
C VAL A 422 25.96 -8.71 -16.17
N ASN A 423 25.88 -9.38 -15.02
CA ASN A 423 26.48 -8.91 -13.76
C ASN A 423 26.08 -7.46 -13.36
N GLY A 424 24.84 -7.06 -13.63
CA GLY A 424 24.34 -5.70 -13.37
C GLY A 424 24.86 -4.64 -14.36
N ARG A 425 25.59 -5.02 -15.40
CA ARG A 425 26.04 -4.15 -16.50
C ARG A 425 24.95 -3.94 -17.53
N THR A 426 25.08 -2.86 -18.29
CA THR A 426 24.15 -2.49 -19.35
C THR A 426 24.78 -2.71 -20.72
N LEU A 427 24.01 -3.32 -21.62
CA LEU A 427 24.30 -3.34 -23.04
C LEU A 427 23.60 -2.15 -23.72
N HIS A 428 24.38 -1.24 -24.26
CA HIS A 428 23.93 -0.08 -25.03
C HIS A 428 24.09 -0.34 -26.52
N LEU A 429 23.04 -0.07 -27.29
CA LEU A 429 23.07 -0.05 -28.76
C LEU A 429 22.75 1.38 -29.19
N GLY A 430 23.76 2.10 -29.70
CA GLY A 430 23.71 3.55 -29.94
C GLY A 430 24.34 4.38 -28.82
N ASN A 431 24.69 5.64 -29.12
CA ASN A 431 25.39 6.56 -28.21
C ASN A 431 24.59 7.80 -27.77
N GLY A 432 23.35 7.96 -28.24
CA GLY A 432 22.45 9.06 -27.93
C GLY A 432 22.69 10.31 -28.78
N GLY A 433 23.35 10.18 -29.94
CA GLY A 433 23.57 11.26 -30.90
C GLY A 433 22.55 11.26 -32.05
N THR A 434 22.62 12.27 -32.92
CA THR A 434 21.81 12.37 -34.16
C THR A 434 22.45 11.69 -35.36
N ALA A 435 23.69 11.22 -35.23
CA ALA A 435 24.45 10.58 -36.30
C ALA A 435 25.02 9.25 -35.81
N GLY A 436 24.55 8.16 -36.40
CA GLY A 436 25.12 6.83 -36.19
C GLY A 436 24.36 5.92 -35.22
N GLY A 437 23.22 5.38 -35.66
CA GLY A 437 22.49 4.33 -34.94
C GLY A 437 22.93 2.90 -35.25
N VAL A 438 22.30 1.95 -34.58
CA VAL A 438 22.45 0.51 -34.84
C VAL A 438 21.29 0.02 -35.70
N THR A 439 21.61 -0.69 -36.79
CA THR A 439 20.60 -1.34 -37.63
C THR A 439 20.52 -2.82 -37.29
N ILE A 440 19.33 -3.33 -36.96
CA ILE A 440 19.09 -4.77 -36.77
C ILE A 440 18.07 -5.23 -37.80
N SER A 441 18.44 -6.18 -38.65
CA SER A 441 17.55 -6.69 -39.69
C SER A 441 17.50 -8.21 -39.72
N ALA A 442 16.33 -8.75 -40.04
CA ALA A 442 16.12 -10.17 -40.28
C ALA A 442 15.36 -10.39 -41.60
N ALA A 443 15.65 -11.49 -42.30
CA ALA A 443 14.94 -11.83 -43.54
C ALA A 443 13.47 -12.23 -43.29
N SER A 444 13.17 -12.73 -42.09
CA SER A 444 11.83 -13.10 -41.61
C SER A 444 11.67 -12.68 -40.14
N PRO A 445 10.43 -12.56 -39.61
CA PRO A 445 10.22 -12.14 -38.22
C PRO A 445 10.92 -13.03 -37.18
N VAL A 446 11.74 -12.43 -36.31
CA VAL A 446 12.49 -13.12 -35.24
C VAL A 446 12.30 -12.45 -33.87
N ASN A 447 12.58 -13.17 -32.78
CA ASN A 447 12.57 -12.63 -31.42
C ASN A 447 13.97 -12.21 -30.96
N ALA A 448 14.10 -11.00 -30.40
CA ALA A 448 15.25 -10.52 -29.65
C ALA A 448 14.93 -10.57 -28.14
N THR A 449 15.42 -11.59 -27.45
CA THR A 449 15.16 -11.78 -26.01
C THR A 449 16.09 -10.89 -25.18
N ILE A 450 15.54 -10.10 -24.27
CA ILE A 450 16.27 -9.21 -23.37
C ILE A 450 16.52 -9.91 -22.04
N VAL A 451 17.79 -9.92 -21.61
CA VAL A 451 18.25 -10.44 -20.32
C VAL A 451 19.05 -9.37 -19.58
N GLY A 452 18.72 -9.07 -18.33
CA GLY A 452 19.34 -7.97 -17.58
C GLY A 452 18.95 -6.61 -18.16
N THR A 453 19.89 -5.67 -18.25
CA THR A 453 19.60 -4.31 -18.70
C THR A 453 20.13 -4.07 -20.12
N VAL A 454 19.23 -3.69 -21.03
CA VAL A 454 19.54 -3.31 -22.41
C VAL A 454 18.95 -1.94 -22.72
N ARG A 455 19.73 -1.10 -23.40
CA ARG A 455 19.32 0.25 -23.78
C ARG A 455 19.56 0.50 -25.27
N LEU A 456 18.50 0.85 -25.98
CA LEU A 456 18.55 1.32 -27.37
C LEU A 456 18.57 2.84 -27.34
N ASN A 457 19.62 3.42 -27.90
CA ASN A 457 20.15 4.72 -27.52
C ASN A 457 20.52 5.53 -28.77
N ASP A 458 19.68 5.63 -29.78
CA ASP A 458 19.93 6.50 -30.93
C ASP A 458 18.69 6.68 -31.79
N ASP A 459 18.42 7.90 -32.23
CA ASP A 459 17.26 8.22 -33.09
C ASP A 459 17.43 7.66 -34.52
N ALA A 460 18.66 7.36 -34.94
CA ALA A 460 18.96 6.75 -36.25
C ALA A 460 18.96 5.21 -36.23
N SER A 461 18.67 4.57 -35.10
CA SER A 461 18.59 3.10 -35.02
C SER A 461 17.37 2.56 -35.78
N SER A 462 17.54 1.47 -36.53
CA SER A 462 16.47 0.88 -37.34
C SER A 462 16.34 -0.62 -37.09
N PHE A 463 15.10 -1.11 -37.00
CA PHE A 463 14.81 -2.51 -36.71
C PHE A 463 13.80 -3.07 -37.73
N THR A 464 14.20 -4.10 -38.49
CA THR A 464 13.37 -4.71 -39.54
C THR A 464 13.17 -6.19 -39.25
N ASN A 465 11.91 -6.63 -39.15
CA ASN A 465 11.53 -8.02 -38.81
C ASN A 465 12.05 -8.51 -37.44
N VAL A 466 12.22 -7.60 -36.46
CA VAL A 466 12.69 -7.94 -35.11
C VAL A 466 11.61 -7.61 -34.08
N ARG A 467 11.31 -8.58 -33.21
CA ARG A 467 10.39 -8.44 -32.06
C ARG A 467 11.19 -8.50 -30.76
N PHE A 468 11.14 -7.47 -29.93
CA PHE A 468 11.80 -7.50 -28.61
C PHE A 468 10.92 -8.21 -27.56
N VAL A 469 11.53 -9.13 -26.81
CA VAL A 469 10.87 -9.92 -25.76
C VAL A 469 11.60 -9.68 -24.44
N VAL A 470 10.96 -9.00 -23.48
CA VAL A 470 11.57 -8.68 -22.18
C VAL A 470 11.20 -9.74 -21.14
N SER A 471 12.22 -10.47 -20.67
CA SER A 471 12.05 -11.52 -19.66
C SER A 471 11.94 -10.98 -18.23
N GLY A 472 11.54 -11.82 -17.28
CA GLY A 472 11.37 -11.46 -15.87
C GLY A 472 12.63 -10.88 -15.23
N GLY A 473 12.49 -9.76 -14.53
CA GLY A 473 13.61 -9.04 -13.91
C GLY A 473 14.52 -8.28 -14.90
N SER A 474 14.26 -8.36 -16.21
CA SER A 474 15.02 -7.63 -17.23
C SER A 474 14.39 -6.27 -17.54
N THR A 475 15.22 -5.35 -18.03
CA THR A 475 14.81 -4.00 -18.43
C THR A 475 15.26 -3.69 -19.85
N LEU A 476 14.31 -3.33 -20.71
CA LEU A 476 14.59 -2.71 -22.00
C LEU A 476 14.26 -1.22 -21.91
N THR A 477 15.22 -0.37 -22.26
CA THR A 477 14.98 1.07 -22.37
C THR A 477 15.14 1.52 -23.81
N LEU A 478 14.11 2.16 -24.36
CA LEU A 478 14.15 2.86 -25.64
C LEU A 478 14.30 4.35 -25.35
N ASN A 479 15.43 4.94 -25.74
CA ASN A 479 15.76 6.32 -25.43
C ASN A 479 16.06 7.12 -26.70
N GLY A 480 15.23 8.13 -26.98
CA GLY A 480 15.45 9.09 -28.06
C GLY A 480 16.02 10.42 -27.54
N THR A 481 16.88 11.08 -28.32
CA THR A 481 17.78 12.14 -27.84
C THR A 481 17.75 13.47 -28.60
N GLY A 482 17.11 13.59 -29.78
CA GLY A 482 17.09 14.85 -30.54
C GLY A 482 16.24 14.91 -31.84
N ALA A 483 16.20 16.12 -32.43
CA ALA A 483 15.21 16.65 -33.39
C ALA A 483 15.17 16.08 -34.83
N GLY A 484 15.14 14.76 -34.98
CA GLY A 484 14.78 14.11 -36.25
C GLY A 484 13.47 13.35 -36.12
N ASP A 485 12.68 13.21 -37.18
CA ASP A 485 11.55 12.26 -37.26
C ASP A 485 12.06 10.79 -37.35
N GLY A 486 13.08 10.47 -36.55
CA GLY A 486 13.76 9.18 -36.49
C GLY A 486 12.97 8.23 -35.62
N ALA A 487 11.92 7.65 -36.19
CA ALA A 487 11.25 6.51 -35.59
C ALA A 487 12.30 5.42 -35.32
N LEU A 488 12.39 4.96 -34.06
CA LEU A 488 12.93 3.64 -33.75
C LEU A 488 12.07 2.57 -34.49
N GLY A 489 12.31 2.41 -35.79
CA GLY A 489 11.65 1.43 -36.69
C GLY A 489 10.51 1.98 -37.58
N SER A 490 10.78 2.07 -38.89
CA SER A 490 9.76 2.00 -39.97
C SER A 490 9.47 0.54 -40.39
N GLY A 491 10.14 -0.44 -39.79
CA GLY A 491 9.80 -1.86 -39.88
C GLY A 491 8.85 -2.27 -38.76
N THR A 492 8.07 -3.33 -38.98
CA THR A 492 7.05 -3.90 -38.07
C THR A 492 7.61 -4.30 -36.69
N ALA A 493 7.88 -3.32 -35.83
CA ALA A 493 8.54 -3.51 -34.54
C ALA A 493 7.52 -3.91 -33.45
N PHE A 494 7.16 -5.19 -33.43
CA PHE A 494 6.38 -5.79 -32.34
C PHE A 494 7.17 -5.68 -31.02
N ALA A 495 6.78 -4.76 -30.14
CA ALA A 495 7.14 -4.83 -28.74
C ALA A 495 6.21 -5.83 -28.04
N ASN A 496 6.33 -7.12 -28.38
CA ASN A 496 5.59 -8.14 -27.66
C ASN A 496 6.31 -8.37 -26.33
N VAL A 497 5.97 -7.55 -25.34
CA VAL A 497 6.35 -7.82 -23.97
C VAL A 497 5.47 -8.98 -23.47
N THR A 498 5.83 -10.22 -23.81
CA THR A 498 5.43 -11.38 -22.99
C THR A 498 6.26 -11.30 -21.72
N ASN A 499 5.74 -10.56 -20.76
CA ASN A 499 6.53 -9.86 -19.78
C ASN A 499 6.44 -10.51 -18.38
N THR A 500 7.54 -10.40 -17.64
CA THR A 500 7.60 -10.44 -16.17
C THR A 500 8.57 -9.36 -15.66
N GLY A 501 9.03 -8.46 -16.53
CA GLY A 501 10.04 -7.38 -16.38
C GLY A 501 9.54 -5.98 -16.83
N THR A 502 10.44 -5.11 -17.29
CA THR A 502 10.16 -3.65 -17.49
C THR A 502 10.56 -3.13 -18.88
N LEU A 503 9.66 -2.38 -19.55
CA LEU A 503 9.93 -1.59 -20.76
C LEU A 503 9.83 -0.10 -20.45
N ASN A 504 10.90 0.67 -20.67
CA ASN A 504 10.91 2.12 -20.52
C ASN A 504 10.98 2.80 -21.89
N LEU A 505 10.10 3.76 -22.12
CA LEU A 505 10.05 4.61 -23.32
C LEU A 505 10.36 6.04 -22.88
N ILE A 506 11.55 6.54 -23.23
CA ILE A 506 12.09 7.82 -22.75
C ILE A 506 12.46 8.70 -23.94
N SER A 507 12.12 9.99 -23.89
CA SER A 507 12.69 10.99 -24.82
C SER A 507 12.93 12.33 -24.14
N SER A 508 14.08 12.94 -24.43
CA SER A 508 14.43 14.28 -23.96
C SER A 508 13.95 15.42 -24.88
N SER A 509 13.32 15.14 -26.02
CA SER A 509 12.93 16.15 -27.03
C SER A 509 11.55 15.87 -27.66
N ASN A 510 11.00 16.80 -28.45
CA ASN A 510 9.68 16.65 -29.12
C ASN A 510 9.65 15.51 -30.17
N SER A 511 10.80 15.00 -30.57
CA SER A 511 10.97 13.82 -31.40
C SER A 511 11.04 12.59 -30.48
N ALA A 512 9.97 11.82 -30.44
CA ALA A 512 9.81 10.73 -29.49
C ALA A 512 10.08 9.36 -30.14
N PRO A 513 10.64 8.40 -29.38
CA PRO A 513 10.67 7.01 -29.83
C PRO A 513 9.22 6.58 -30.10
N THR A 514 8.97 6.10 -31.31
CA THR A 514 7.65 5.65 -31.74
C THR A 514 7.61 4.12 -31.76
N VAL A 515 6.77 3.51 -30.92
CA VAL A 515 6.47 2.08 -31.00
C VAL A 515 5.35 1.88 -32.04
N ASN A 516 5.69 1.40 -33.24
CA ASN A 516 4.76 1.27 -34.36
C ASN A 516 3.92 -0.03 -34.40
N ALA A 517 3.91 -0.82 -33.32
CA ALA A 517 3.21 -2.11 -33.32
C ALA A 517 2.49 -2.41 -32.01
N ASN A 518 1.71 -3.49 -32.02
CA ASN A 518 0.96 -3.90 -30.85
C ASN A 518 1.88 -4.31 -29.71
N SER A 519 1.58 -3.81 -28.50
CA SER A 519 2.30 -4.13 -27.27
C SER A 519 1.44 -5.01 -26.36
N THR A 520 2.00 -6.07 -25.79
CA THR A 520 1.28 -6.91 -24.81
C THR A 520 1.84 -6.67 -23.40
N ILE A 521 0.99 -6.70 -22.38
CA ILE A 521 1.36 -6.68 -20.95
C ILE A 521 0.65 -7.86 -20.27
N ASN A 522 1.32 -8.56 -19.37
CA ASN A 522 0.80 -9.73 -18.65
C ASN A 522 1.30 -9.75 -17.19
N SER A 523 0.61 -10.45 -16.28
CA SER A 523 1.08 -10.74 -14.91
C SER A 523 1.51 -9.52 -14.07
N THR A 524 2.82 -9.30 -13.83
CA THR A 524 3.43 -8.24 -12.98
C THR A 524 4.24 -7.19 -13.74
N SER A 525 4.15 -7.25 -15.06
CA SER A 525 4.94 -6.52 -16.04
C SER A 525 4.68 -5.04 -16.06
N THR A 526 5.68 -4.24 -16.42
CA THR A 526 5.53 -2.77 -16.51
C THR A 526 5.95 -2.20 -17.86
N ILE A 527 5.11 -1.34 -18.44
CA ILE A 527 5.50 -0.40 -19.50
C ILE A 527 5.45 1.02 -18.93
N ASN A 528 6.57 1.73 -18.96
CA ASN A 528 6.68 3.10 -18.48
C ASN A 528 6.90 4.06 -19.66
N PHE A 529 5.99 5.00 -19.84
CA PHE A 529 6.20 6.17 -20.67
C PHE A 529 6.76 7.29 -19.79
N GLN A 530 7.91 7.84 -20.18
CA GLN A 530 8.60 8.97 -19.54
C GLN A 530 8.83 10.08 -20.58
N ALA A 531 8.52 11.33 -20.22
CA ALA A 531 8.59 12.51 -21.10
C ALA A 531 7.81 12.41 -22.43
N ASN A 532 8.45 12.45 -23.61
CA ASN A 532 7.72 12.57 -24.89
C ASN A 532 7.33 11.25 -25.58
N GLY A 533 7.59 10.07 -25.02
CA GLY A 533 7.42 8.77 -25.71
C GLY A 533 6.10 8.55 -26.48
N VAL A 534 6.17 7.99 -27.70
CA VAL A 534 5.01 7.75 -28.57
C VAL A 534 4.79 6.24 -28.84
N ASN A 535 3.54 5.80 -28.82
CA ASN A 535 3.13 4.48 -29.29
C ASN A 535 2.05 4.64 -30.36
N ALA A 536 2.28 4.16 -31.59
CA ALA A 536 1.29 4.18 -32.65
C ALA A 536 0.46 2.89 -32.72
N GLY A 537 0.96 1.77 -32.18
CA GLY A 537 0.25 0.48 -32.17
C GLY A 537 -0.70 0.29 -30.98
N SER A 538 -1.48 -0.80 -30.96
CA SER A 538 -2.42 -1.05 -29.86
C SER A 538 -1.77 -1.76 -28.66
N ILE A 539 -2.13 -1.41 -27.43
CA ILE A 539 -1.66 -2.05 -26.20
C ILE A 539 -2.72 -3.06 -25.73
N PHE A 540 -2.33 -4.29 -25.42
CA PHE A 540 -3.19 -5.34 -24.86
C PHE A 540 -2.62 -5.79 -23.52
N ALA A 541 -3.25 -5.44 -22.41
CA ALA A 541 -2.80 -5.78 -21.07
C ALA A 541 -3.75 -6.80 -20.42
N THR A 542 -3.22 -7.98 -20.06
CA THR A 542 -3.89 -9.06 -19.31
C THR A 542 -3.14 -9.25 -17.98
N GLY A 543 -3.27 -8.28 -17.07
CA GLY A 543 -2.39 -8.08 -15.90
C GLY A 543 -1.32 -6.99 -16.11
N GLY A 544 -0.49 -6.75 -15.09
CA GLY A 544 0.61 -5.78 -15.11
C GLY A 544 0.19 -4.30 -15.01
N THR A 545 1.16 -3.41 -15.18
CA THR A 545 1.01 -1.94 -15.07
C THR A 545 1.47 -1.22 -16.34
N LEU A 546 0.62 -0.35 -16.87
CA LEU A 546 0.98 0.64 -17.86
C LEU A 546 1.07 2.00 -17.15
N SER A 547 2.27 2.56 -17.03
CA SER A 547 2.49 3.85 -16.37
C SER A 547 2.75 4.95 -17.38
N MET A 548 1.99 6.03 -17.30
CA MET A 548 2.12 7.23 -18.13
C MET A 548 2.37 8.44 -17.22
N ASN A 549 3.63 8.66 -16.84
CA ASN A 549 4.05 9.68 -15.87
C ASN A 549 4.95 10.71 -16.56
N THR A 550 4.38 11.67 -17.31
CA THR A 550 5.21 12.49 -18.21
C THR A 550 4.89 13.99 -18.26
N SER A 551 5.96 14.80 -18.31
CA SER A 551 5.92 16.22 -18.68
C SER A 551 5.79 16.34 -20.20
N SER A 552 4.72 16.98 -20.68
CA SER A 552 4.41 17.36 -22.08
C SER A 552 4.73 16.34 -23.18
N GLY A 553 3.73 15.81 -23.90
CA GLY A 553 3.90 15.26 -25.27
C GLY A 553 3.93 13.75 -25.48
N SER A 554 3.81 12.91 -24.44
CA SER A 554 3.56 11.46 -24.63
C SER A 554 2.26 11.19 -25.38
N ARG A 555 2.27 10.26 -26.36
CA ARG A 555 1.06 9.89 -27.11
C ARG A 555 0.96 8.39 -27.31
N ASN A 556 -0.23 7.85 -27.18
CA ASN A 556 -0.60 6.55 -27.72
C ASN A 556 -1.70 6.73 -28.77
N SER A 557 -1.40 6.55 -30.06
CA SER A 557 -2.40 6.67 -31.14
C SER A 557 -3.19 5.38 -31.39
N GLY A 558 -2.74 4.23 -30.89
CA GLY A 558 -3.44 2.95 -31.00
C GLY A 558 -4.44 2.69 -29.87
N ASN A 559 -5.17 1.57 -29.95
CA ASN A 559 -6.14 1.20 -28.91
C ASN A 559 -5.44 0.64 -27.67
N ILE A 560 -5.92 0.91 -26.45
CA ILE A 560 -5.48 0.27 -25.22
C ILE A 560 -6.57 -0.70 -24.77
N THR A 561 -6.26 -1.96 -24.53
CA THR A 561 -7.18 -2.96 -23.98
C THR A 561 -6.64 -3.42 -22.63
N LEU A 562 -7.45 -3.38 -21.58
CA LEU A 562 -7.11 -3.77 -20.22
C LEU A 562 -8.02 -4.92 -19.79
N SER A 563 -7.47 -6.03 -19.31
CA SER A 563 -8.20 -7.20 -18.81
C SER A 563 -7.44 -7.86 -17.66
N GLY A 564 -8.11 -8.74 -16.90
CA GLY A 564 -7.43 -9.70 -16.01
C GLY A 564 -6.51 -9.08 -14.94
N GLY A 565 -6.89 -7.93 -14.36
CA GLY A 565 -6.11 -7.22 -13.34
C GLY A 565 -5.14 -6.17 -13.88
N ALA A 566 -5.06 -5.97 -15.20
CA ALA A 566 -4.22 -4.93 -15.80
C ALA A 566 -4.60 -3.55 -15.30
N THR A 567 -3.60 -2.74 -14.93
CA THR A 567 -3.79 -1.36 -14.49
C THR A 567 -3.11 -0.39 -15.45
N ILE A 568 -3.79 0.67 -15.86
CA ILE A 568 -3.14 1.87 -16.42
C ILE A 568 -3.14 2.98 -15.37
N ASN A 569 -1.97 3.55 -15.11
CA ASN A 569 -1.76 4.70 -14.25
C ASN A 569 -1.46 5.92 -15.11
N ILE A 570 -2.36 6.90 -15.08
CA ILE A 570 -2.19 8.17 -15.79
C ILE A 570 -1.85 9.25 -14.76
N GLY A 571 -0.65 9.82 -14.86
CA GLY A 571 -0.13 10.88 -13.99
C GLY A 571 0.50 10.42 -12.68
N ASN A 572 1.44 11.23 -12.17
CA ASN A 572 2.04 11.11 -10.83
C ASN A 572 1.76 12.39 -10.04
N ALA A 573 1.85 12.33 -8.70
CA ALA A 573 1.59 13.41 -7.76
C ALA A 573 2.44 14.69 -7.98
N ASN A 574 3.54 14.60 -8.75
CA ASN A 574 4.58 15.64 -8.82
C ASN A 574 4.81 16.24 -10.23
N THR A 575 4.04 15.89 -11.27
CA THR A 575 4.32 16.36 -12.66
C THR A 575 3.13 17.07 -13.31
N THR A 576 3.38 18.23 -13.94
CA THR A 576 2.42 18.92 -14.82
C THR A 576 2.38 18.25 -16.18
N ASN A 577 1.32 17.50 -16.47
CA ASN A 577 1.14 16.82 -17.74
C ASN A 577 0.40 17.75 -18.72
N THR A 578 1.03 18.21 -19.80
CA THR A 578 0.33 18.96 -20.87
C THR A 578 0.11 18.03 -22.05
N ALA A 579 -1.14 17.70 -22.40
CA ALA A 579 -1.53 16.94 -23.60
C ALA A 579 -0.97 15.50 -23.74
N ILE A 580 -1.55 14.54 -23.00
CA ILE A 580 -1.43 13.11 -23.31
C ILE A 580 -2.53 12.75 -24.32
N ASN A 581 -2.18 12.34 -25.54
CA ASN A 581 -3.15 11.81 -26.50
C ASN A 581 -3.24 10.29 -26.34
N LEU A 582 -4.40 9.78 -25.93
CA LEU A 582 -4.67 8.34 -25.86
C LEU A 582 -5.75 8.00 -26.89
N GLY A 583 -5.48 6.98 -27.72
CA GLY A 583 -6.47 6.33 -28.59
C GLY A 583 -7.57 5.65 -27.77
N ASN A 584 -8.39 4.81 -28.41
CA ASN A 584 -9.53 4.21 -27.69
C ASN A 584 -9.06 3.29 -26.56
N ILE A 585 -9.69 3.37 -25.39
CA ILE A 585 -9.39 2.52 -24.24
C ILE A 585 -10.56 1.53 -24.04
N PHE A 586 -10.27 0.24 -23.99
CA PHE A 586 -11.19 -0.85 -23.73
C PHE A 586 -10.87 -1.46 -22.36
N VAL A 587 -11.72 -1.25 -21.36
CA VAL A 587 -11.57 -1.82 -20.03
C VAL A 587 -12.47 -3.05 -19.91
N ASN A 588 -11.91 -4.23 -20.15
CA ASN A 588 -12.60 -5.51 -20.04
C ASN A 588 -12.68 -5.97 -18.58
N SER A 589 -13.33 -7.12 -18.33
CA SER A 589 -13.48 -7.71 -17.00
C SER A 589 -12.16 -7.78 -16.23
N GLY A 590 -12.15 -7.23 -15.01
CA GLY A 590 -10.98 -7.16 -14.13
C GLY A 590 -9.91 -6.14 -14.51
N GLY A 591 -10.03 -5.45 -15.65
CA GLY A 591 -9.14 -4.33 -16.00
C GLY A 591 -9.43 -3.09 -15.14
N VAL A 592 -8.38 -2.30 -14.87
CA VAL A 592 -8.44 -1.08 -14.04
C VAL A 592 -7.84 0.11 -14.78
N LEU A 593 -8.65 1.15 -15.00
CA LEU A 593 -8.18 2.47 -15.42
C LEU A 593 -8.06 3.37 -14.18
N ALA A 594 -6.84 3.76 -13.81
CA ALA A 594 -6.57 4.62 -12.66
C ALA A 594 -5.94 5.95 -13.09
N ALA A 595 -6.68 7.05 -12.91
CA ALA A 595 -6.14 8.41 -13.05
C ALA A 595 -5.71 8.94 -11.67
N ARG A 596 -4.40 9.18 -11.49
CA ARG A 596 -3.77 9.57 -10.23
C ARG A 596 -3.01 10.89 -10.38
N GLY A 597 -3.71 12.00 -10.61
CA GLY A 597 -3.11 13.34 -10.65
C GLY A 597 -2.67 13.86 -9.28
N GLY A 598 -1.67 14.74 -9.21
CA GLY A 598 -1.29 15.44 -7.97
C GLY A 598 -2.16 16.66 -7.63
N ASN A 599 -1.91 17.25 -6.45
CA ASN A 599 -2.63 18.39 -5.86
C ASN A 599 -2.34 19.76 -6.54
N ALA A 600 -1.63 19.77 -7.67
CA ALA A 600 -1.28 20.97 -8.41
C ALA A 600 -2.16 21.11 -9.66
N THR A 601 -2.52 22.33 -10.01
CA THR A 601 -3.30 22.73 -11.19
C THR A 601 -2.67 22.14 -12.46
N LEU A 602 -3.18 20.99 -12.91
CA LEU A 602 -2.70 20.31 -14.12
C LEU A 602 -3.19 21.08 -15.34
N SER A 603 -2.32 21.28 -16.32
CA SER A 603 -2.74 21.69 -17.66
C SER A 603 -3.47 20.51 -18.33
N PRO A 604 -4.40 20.72 -19.28
CA PRO A 604 -5.32 19.65 -19.71
C PRO A 604 -4.61 18.47 -20.38
N ALA A 605 -4.92 17.24 -19.95
CA ALA A 605 -4.70 16.06 -20.79
C ALA A 605 -5.80 16.02 -21.86
N ILE A 606 -5.42 16.13 -23.14
CA ILE A 606 -6.37 16.06 -24.27
C ILE A 606 -6.61 14.58 -24.60
N PHE A 607 -7.58 13.95 -23.94
CA PHE A 607 -8.12 12.66 -24.39
C PHE A 607 -8.82 12.86 -25.75
N GLN A 608 -8.35 12.16 -26.80
CA GLN A 608 -8.97 12.21 -28.13
C GLN A 608 -9.65 10.88 -28.54
N GLY A 609 -9.54 9.80 -27.74
CA GLY A 609 -10.17 8.50 -27.99
C GLY A 609 -11.33 8.16 -27.03
N ASN A 610 -12.16 7.18 -27.42
CA ASN A 610 -13.31 6.70 -26.64
C ASN A 610 -12.89 5.69 -25.56
N ILE A 611 -13.50 5.73 -24.36
CA ILE A 611 -13.30 4.75 -23.27
C ILE A 611 -14.49 3.78 -23.19
N THR A 612 -14.37 2.56 -23.69
CA THR A 612 -15.39 1.50 -23.58
C THR A 612 -15.12 0.60 -22.38
N VAL A 613 -16.13 0.30 -21.56
CA VAL A 613 -15.97 -0.54 -20.34
C VAL A 613 -16.93 -1.72 -20.41
N ALA A 614 -16.41 -2.94 -20.46
CA ALA A 614 -17.20 -4.16 -20.46
C ALA A 614 -17.78 -4.45 -19.05
N PRO A 615 -18.76 -5.37 -18.89
CA PRO A 615 -19.24 -5.79 -17.58
C PRO A 615 -18.08 -6.23 -16.67
N ASN A 616 -18.08 -5.79 -15.40
CA ASN A 616 -17.00 -5.99 -14.41
C ASN A 616 -15.65 -5.31 -14.71
N GLY A 617 -15.55 -4.50 -15.77
CA GLY A 617 -14.46 -3.55 -15.92
C GLY A 617 -14.57 -2.44 -14.88
N ILE A 618 -13.43 -2.00 -14.32
CA ILE A 618 -13.40 -1.02 -13.25
C ILE A 618 -12.66 0.24 -13.70
N VAL A 619 -13.28 1.41 -13.51
CA VAL A 619 -12.63 2.71 -13.69
C VAL A 619 -12.50 3.39 -12.33
N HIS A 620 -11.27 3.68 -11.90
CA HIS A 620 -10.98 4.45 -10.68
C HIS A 620 -10.60 5.89 -11.04
N LEU A 621 -11.41 6.84 -10.58
CA LEU A 621 -11.16 8.27 -10.71
C LEU A 621 -10.75 8.82 -9.33
N LEU A 622 -9.44 8.90 -9.07
CA LEU A 622 -8.91 9.32 -7.76
C LEU A 622 -8.63 10.83 -7.64
N HIS A 623 -8.30 11.54 -8.74
CA HIS A 623 -8.05 12.99 -8.73
C HIS A 623 -8.61 13.67 -10.01
N ALA A 624 -9.48 14.68 -9.86
CA ALA A 624 -10.25 15.27 -10.98
C ALA A 624 -9.44 16.30 -11.80
N SER A 625 -8.43 16.93 -11.21
CA SER A 625 -7.56 17.90 -11.91
C SER A 625 -6.86 17.31 -13.13
N ALA A 626 -6.66 15.98 -13.19
CA ALA A 626 -6.05 15.32 -14.35
C ALA A 626 -6.95 15.29 -15.59
N LEU A 627 -8.23 15.64 -15.45
CA LEU A 627 -9.25 15.60 -16.50
C LEU A 627 -10.01 16.93 -16.66
N GLU A 628 -9.70 17.96 -15.85
CA GLU A 628 -10.35 19.28 -15.91
C GLU A 628 -9.69 20.16 -16.99
N GLY A 629 -10.42 20.41 -18.08
CA GLY A 629 -10.11 21.49 -19.01
C GLY A 629 -10.82 22.79 -18.60
N ALA A 630 -10.10 23.91 -18.62
CA ALA A 630 -10.73 25.22 -18.68
C ALA A 630 -11.37 25.39 -20.09
N GLY A 631 -12.67 25.14 -20.19
CA GLY A 631 -13.46 25.45 -21.40
C GLY A 631 -13.98 24.25 -22.21
N ASN A 632 -13.60 23.01 -21.88
CA ASN A 632 -14.25 21.82 -22.44
C ASN A 632 -14.52 20.82 -21.32
N SER A 633 -15.80 20.58 -21.09
CA SER A 633 -16.30 19.65 -20.09
C SER A 633 -15.76 18.23 -20.36
N LEU A 634 -15.64 17.45 -19.28
CA LEU A 634 -15.55 15.98 -19.26
C LEU A 634 -16.45 15.29 -20.34
N ASN A 635 -17.49 16.01 -20.80
CA ASN A 635 -18.35 15.77 -21.97
C ASN A 635 -17.68 15.18 -23.21
N ALA A 636 -16.50 15.63 -23.62
CA ALA A 636 -15.94 15.19 -24.93
C ALA A 636 -15.13 13.88 -24.83
N SER A 637 -14.63 13.53 -23.64
CA SER A 637 -13.71 12.41 -23.42
C SER A 637 -14.39 11.15 -22.83
N LEU A 638 -15.53 11.31 -22.15
CA LEU A 638 -16.25 10.20 -21.50
C LEU A 638 -17.56 9.78 -22.20
N THR A 639 -17.81 10.22 -23.45
CA THR A 639 -18.95 9.80 -24.28
C THR A 639 -19.06 8.29 -24.53
N GLY A 640 -18.14 7.48 -23.99
CA GLY A 640 -17.91 6.09 -24.39
C GLY A 640 -18.08 5.00 -23.33
N VAL A 641 -18.38 5.26 -22.04
CA VAL A 641 -18.49 4.20 -20.99
C VAL A 641 -19.73 3.32 -21.23
N ASN A 642 -19.75 2.60 -22.34
CA ASN A 642 -20.87 1.82 -22.85
C ASN A 642 -20.69 0.36 -22.43
N GLY A 643 -21.58 -0.10 -21.55
CA GLY A 643 -21.58 -1.46 -21.02
C GLY A 643 -22.47 -1.61 -19.78
N ALA A 644 -23.40 -2.56 -19.81
CA ALA A 644 -24.18 -2.90 -18.62
C ALA A 644 -23.25 -3.49 -17.54
N GLY A 645 -23.29 -2.98 -16.31
CA GLY A 645 -22.48 -3.50 -15.19
C GLY A 645 -21.03 -2.98 -15.12
N ALA A 646 -20.70 -1.87 -15.79
CA ALA A 646 -19.45 -1.16 -15.56
C ALA A 646 -19.43 -0.54 -14.15
N ILE A 647 -18.29 -0.58 -13.44
CA ILE A 647 -18.13 0.03 -12.12
C ILE A 647 -17.21 1.26 -12.23
N VAL A 648 -17.77 2.44 -11.94
CA VAL A 648 -17.02 3.70 -11.87
C VAL A 648 -16.86 4.08 -10.39
N ARG A 649 -15.62 4.07 -9.89
CA ARG A 649 -15.30 4.49 -8.52
C ARG A 649 -14.89 5.96 -8.49
N LEU A 650 -15.57 6.74 -7.66
CA LEU A 650 -15.41 8.18 -7.52
C LEU A 650 -14.73 8.51 -6.18
N GLY A 651 -13.55 9.14 -6.21
CA GLY A 651 -12.79 9.51 -5.01
C GLY A 651 -12.49 11.01 -4.88
N VAL A 652 -13.21 11.88 -5.59
CA VAL A 652 -12.79 13.26 -5.90
C VAL A 652 -13.79 14.34 -5.53
N ALA A 653 -13.26 15.52 -5.20
CA ALA A 653 -13.96 16.79 -5.15
C ALA A 653 -14.10 17.43 -6.55
N ASN A 654 -15.19 18.15 -6.81
CA ASN A 654 -15.44 19.01 -7.99
C ASN A 654 -15.73 18.31 -9.33
N ILE A 655 -16.35 17.13 -9.33
CA ILE A 655 -16.67 16.50 -10.63
C ILE A 655 -17.76 17.30 -11.35
N SER A 656 -17.46 17.83 -12.53
CA SER A 656 -18.43 18.45 -13.42
C SER A 656 -18.68 17.56 -14.65
N GLY A 657 -19.92 17.55 -15.17
CA GLY A 657 -20.21 16.95 -16.49
C GLY A 657 -20.60 15.47 -16.54
N LEU A 658 -21.04 14.83 -15.44
CA LEU A 658 -21.54 13.44 -15.45
C LEU A 658 -22.84 13.21 -16.26
N HIS A 659 -23.40 14.22 -16.92
CA HIS A 659 -24.75 14.17 -17.52
C HIS A 659 -24.91 13.26 -18.75
N GLN A 660 -23.82 12.71 -19.32
CA GLN A 660 -23.85 11.82 -20.49
C GLN A 660 -23.47 10.36 -20.20
N LEU A 661 -23.32 9.97 -18.93
CA LEU A 661 -22.81 8.64 -18.62
C LEU A 661 -23.89 7.56 -18.78
N ASN A 662 -23.44 6.34 -19.06
CA ASN A 662 -24.28 5.20 -19.38
C ASN A 662 -25.27 4.86 -18.25
N PRO A 663 -26.58 4.76 -18.57
CA PRO A 663 -27.64 4.50 -17.59
C PRO A 663 -27.57 3.12 -16.93
N ALA A 664 -26.70 2.21 -17.40
CA ALA A 664 -26.55 0.85 -16.88
C ALA A 664 -25.28 0.62 -16.01
N ALA A 665 -24.54 1.68 -15.65
CA ALA A 665 -23.34 1.59 -14.82
C ALA A 665 -23.62 1.74 -13.30
N ILE A 666 -22.70 1.22 -12.48
CA ILE A 666 -22.67 1.40 -11.03
C ILE A 666 -21.64 2.47 -10.68
N TYR A 667 -22.07 3.55 -10.02
CA TYR A 667 -21.23 4.62 -9.53
C TYR A 667 -21.00 4.43 -8.03
N SER A 668 -19.76 4.16 -7.62
CA SER A 668 -19.42 3.87 -6.22
C SER A 668 -18.53 4.97 -5.64
N LEU A 669 -18.91 5.57 -4.51
CA LEU A 669 -18.00 6.44 -3.76
C LEU A 669 -16.93 5.61 -3.05
N PHE A 670 -15.66 6.01 -3.22
CA PHE A 670 -14.50 5.37 -2.60
C PHE A 670 -13.94 6.17 -1.41
N THR A 671 -14.19 7.48 -1.35
CA THR A 671 -13.85 8.37 -0.24
C THR A 671 -15.04 9.27 0.10
N ASP A 672 -15.03 9.91 1.28
CA ASP A 672 -15.96 11.01 1.54
C ASP A 672 -15.65 12.16 0.57
N ALA A 673 -16.65 12.59 -0.18
CA ALA A 673 -16.47 13.55 -1.26
C ALA A 673 -17.05 14.91 -0.87
N THR A 674 -16.26 15.99 -1.01
CA THR A 674 -16.74 17.38 -0.88
C THR A 674 -16.83 18.00 -2.26
N GLN A 675 -18.03 18.31 -2.76
CA GLN A 675 -18.26 18.80 -4.11
C GLN A 675 -18.52 20.32 -4.16
N THR A 676 -17.76 21.05 -4.98
CA THR A 676 -18.06 22.47 -5.30
C THR A 676 -19.02 22.59 -6.51
N ALA A 677 -19.08 21.58 -7.39
CA ALA A 677 -19.98 21.49 -8.54
C ALA A 677 -21.01 20.34 -8.38
N GLY A 678 -22.19 20.44 -8.99
CA GLY A 678 -23.27 19.45 -8.82
C GLY A 678 -23.06 18.12 -9.58
N ILE A 679 -23.70 17.04 -9.12
CA ILE A 679 -23.74 15.70 -9.77
C ILE A 679 -25.01 15.58 -10.61
N ASN A 680 -24.93 15.09 -11.85
CA ASN A 680 -26.11 14.77 -12.66
C ASN A 680 -26.23 13.24 -12.85
N LEU A 681 -27.33 12.62 -12.41
CA LEU A 681 -27.63 11.20 -12.54
C LEU A 681 -28.62 10.97 -13.71
N ASN A 682 -28.20 10.25 -14.74
CA ASN A 682 -29.02 9.94 -15.92
C ASN A 682 -29.20 8.42 -16.08
N GLY A 683 -29.58 7.73 -15.00
CA GLY A 683 -29.60 6.26 -14.93
C GLY A 683 -28.56 5.68 -13.97
N GLY A 684 -28.71 4.38 -13.63
CA GLY A 684 -27.72 3.61 -12.87
C GLY A 684 -27.93 3.62 -11.35
N ILE A 685 -26.92 3.10 -10.62
CA ILE A 685 -26.92 3.01 -9.15
C ILE A 685 -25.77 3.88 -8.60
N LEU A 686 -26.07 4.90 -7.80
CA LEU A 686 -25.11 5.57 -6.93
C LEU A 686 -25.02 4.82 -5.60
N THR A 687 -23.84 4.33 -5.25
CA THR A 687 -23.60 3.45 -4.10
C THR A 687 -22.26 3.73 -3.40
N THR A 688 -21.97 2.94 -2.38
CA THR A 688 -20.73 2.95 -1.60
C THR A 688 -19.82 1.79 -1.98
N ASP A 689 -18.52 1.93 -1.79
CA ASP A 689 -17.52 0.87 -1.98
C ASP A 689 -17.55 -0.27 -0.92
N GLY A 690 -18.59 -0.33 -0.07
CA GLY A 690 -18.67 -1.27 1.06
C GLY A 690 -18.31 -0.66 2.41
N SER A 691 -18.03 0.64 2.47
CA SER A 691 -17.91 1.41 3.71
C SER A 691 -19.01 2.47 3.83
N ASN A 692 -19.17 3.06 5.01
CA ASN A 692 -20.00 4.27 5.15
C ASN A 692 -19.36 5.42 4.38
N ARG A 693 -20.15 6.17 3.60
CA ARG A 693 -19.66 7.28 2.78
C ARG A 693 -20.59 8.47 2.85
N ALA A 694 -20.02 9.67 2.83
CA ALA A 694 -20.75 10.92 2.73
C ALA A 694 -20.45 11.66 1.41
N LEU A 695 -21.50 12.18 0.80
CA LEU A 695 -21.44 13.16 -0.28
C LEU A 695 -21.80 14.53 0.29
N ASN A 696 -20.80 15.36 0.55
CA ASN A 696 -20.93 16.72 1.07
C ASN A 696 -20.84 17.71 -0.09
N ALA A 697 -21.62 18.78 -0.14
CA ALA A 697 -21.41 19.85 -1.11
C ALA A 697 -21.32 21.22 -0.43
N SER A 698 -20.33 22.02 -0.86
CA SER A 698 -20.20 23.42 -0.45
C SER A 698 -21.04 24.36 -1.31
N ALA A 699 -21.38 23.97 -2.56
CA ALA A 699 -22.20 24.76 -3.49
C ALA A 699 -23.00 23.96 -4.56
N GLY A 700 -22.71 22.69 -4.84
CA GLY A 700 -23.32 21.92 -5.96
C GLY A 700 -24.47 20.96 -5.58
N ASN A 701 -25.47 20.80 -6.45
CA ASN A 701 -26.66 19.92 -6.27
C ASN A 701 -26.49 18.53 -6.93
N VAL A 702 -27.20 17.50 -6.47
CA VAL A 702 -27.43 16.23 -7.20
C VAL A 702 -28.69 16.36 -8.07
N ASN A 703 -28.60 16.51 -9.39
CA ASN A 703 -29.75 16.53 -10.29
C ASN A 703 -29.99 15.14 -10.91
N VAL A 704 -31.23 14.68 -11.01
CA VAL A 704 -31.61 13.42 -11.66
C VAL A 704 -32.30 13.74 -12.98
N THR A 705 -31.68 13.35 -14.09
CA THR A 705 -32.15 13.60 -15.46
C THR A 705 -32.69 12.34 -16.14
N GLY A 706 -32.63 11.17 -15.50
CA GLY A 706 -33.22 9.88 -15.93
C GLY A 706 -33.42 8.89 -14.76
N PRO A 707 -34.15 7.76 -14.93
CA PRO A 707 -34.51 6.85 -13.83
C PRO A 707 -33.29 6.27 -13.07
N SER A 708 -33.10 6.64 -11.80
CA SER A 708 -31.84 6.36 -11.07
C SER A 708 -32.08 5.74 -9.69
N ASN A 709 -31.07 5.06 -9.15
CA ASN A 709 -31.11 4.44 -7.83
C ASN A 709 -30.01 5.03 -6.93
N ILE A 710 -30.35 5.50 -5.74
CA ILE A 710 -29.37 5.90 -4.72
C ILE A 710 -29.48 4.89 -3.58
N SER A 711 -28.52 3.98 -3.50
CA SER A 711 -28.54 2.92 -2.50
C SER A 711 -27.14 2.65 -1.98
N ALA A 712 -26.96 2.68 -0.67
CA ALA A 712 -25.82 2.05 -0.05
C ALA A 712 -25.84 0.53 -0.27
N ASN A 713 -24.68 -0.10 -0.13
CA ASN A 713 -24.62 -1.56 -0.08
C ASN A 713 -25.36 -2.05 1.20
N THR A 714 -25.93 -3.25 1.15
CA THR A 714 -26.90 -3.88 2.06
C THR A 714 -26.63 -3.82 3.58
N THR A 715 -25.46 -3.33 4.02
CA THR A 715 -25.07 -3.20 5.44
C THR A 715 -24.42 -1.85 5.80
N ARG A 716 -24.36 -0.88 4.89
CA ARG A 716 -23.63 0.40 5.06
C ARG A 716 -24.53 1.59 4.81
N THR A 717 -24.07 2.78 5.21
CA THR A 717 -24.81 4.04 5.01
C THR A 717 -24.16 4.90 3.92
N LEU A 718 -24.97 5.34 2.97
CA LEU A 718 -24.66 6.43 2.05
C LEU A 718 -25.39 7.66 2.55
N THR A 719 -24.64 8.69 2.93
CA THR A 719 -25.16 9.97 3.39
C THR A 719 -25.05 10.99 2.26
N VAL A 720 -26.17 11.57 1.83
CA VAL A 720 -26.17 12.66 0.83
C VAL A 720 -26.47 13.97 1.55
N ASN A 721 -25.44 14.79 1.76
CA ASN A 721 -25.44 16.08 2.45
C ASN A 721 -25.55 17.27 1.48
N THR A 722 -26.31 17.10 0.39
CA THR A 722 -26.54 18.16 -0.60
C THR A 722 -27.96 18.09 -1.17
N ARG A 723 -28.41 19.17 -1.82
CA ARG A 723 -29.73 19.25 -2.47
C ARG A 723 -29.82 18.22 -3.60
N VAL A 724 -30.88 17.40 -3.57
CA VAL A 724 -31.23 16.47 -4.65
C VAL A 724 -32.42 17.03 -5.45
N ASN A 725 -32.26 17.19 -6.76
CA ASN A 725 -33.27 17.67 -7.70
C ASN A 725 -33.67 16.56 -8.65
N ALA A 726 -34.76 15.84 -8.36
CA ALA A 726 -35.15 14.67 -9.18
C ALA A 726 -35.97 15.01 -10.44
N GLY A 727 -36.54 16.22 -10.52
CA GLY A 727 -37.45 16.57 -11.61
C GLY A 727 -38.58 15.56 -11.75
N ALA A 728 -38.92 15.19 -12.99
CA ALA A 728 -39.96 14.20 -13.35
C ALA A 728 -39.43 12.76 -13.46
N ASN A 729 -38.18 12.50 -13.05
CA ASN A 729 -37.53 11.20 -13.24
C ASN A 729 -37.69 10.30 -12.01
N PRO A 730 -37.95 8.99 -12.17
CA PRO A 730 -38.02 8.06 -11.05
C PRO A 730 -36.69 7.99 -10.28
N LEU A 731 -36.76 8.14 -8.96
CA LEU A 731 -35.65 7.96 -8.04
C LEU A 731 -36.03 6.92 -6.98
N THR A 732 -35.27 5.84 -6.90
CA THR A 732 -35.39 4.86 -5.82
C THR A 732 -34.30 5.09 -4.79
N ILE A 733 -34.67 5.07 -3.51
CA ILE A 733 -33.73 5.18 -2.38
C ILE A 733 -33.80 3.91 -1.55
N GLY A 734 -32.67 3.20 -1.52
CA GLY A 734 -32.55 1.92 -0.83
C GLY A 734 -32.66 2.04 0.69
N SER A 735 -33.05 0.95 1.34
CA SER A 735 -33.37 0.88 2.78
C SER A 735 -32.23 1.30 3.73
N THR A 736 -30.98 1.25 3.27
CA THR A 736 -29.78 1.58 4.05
C THR A 736 -29.19 2.96 3.73
N SER A 737 -29.87 3.77 2.91
CA SER A 737 -29.42 5.12 2.55
C SER A 737 -30.09 6.18 3.42
N VAL A 738 -29.33 7.19 3.81
CA VAL A 738 -29.82 8.36 4.55
C VAL A 738 -29.63 9.59 3.69
N ILE A 739 -30.73 10.26 3.37
CA ILE A 739 -30.66 11.59 2.74
C ILE A 739 -30.75 12.62 3.86
N GLU A 740 -29.69 13.41 4.00
CA GLU A 740 -29.58 14.49 4.97
C GLU A 740 -29.81 15.82 4.26
N GLY A 741 -30.94 16.46 4.53
CA GLY A 741 -31.32 17.75 3.94
C GLY A 741 -30.52 18.95 4.45
N ARG A 742 -29.20 18.87 4.63
CA ARG A 742 -28.35 20.05 4.95
C ARG A 742 -28.12 20.89 3.70
N SER A 743 -29.18 21.44 3.12
CA SER A 743 -29.01 22.48 2.12
C SER A 743 -28.94 23.82 2.84
N GLN A 744 -27.81 24.52 2.75
CA GLN A 744 -27.71 25.96 3.05
C GLN A 744 -28.74 26.82 2.26
N TYR A 745 -29.46 26.22 1.30
CA TYR A 745 -30.32 26.89 0.32
C TYR A 745 -31.78 26.42 0.30
N GLY A 746 -32.21 25.50 1.18
CA GLY A 746 -33.62 25.11 1.35
C GLY A 746 -34.22 24.30 0.18
N SER A 747 -34.99 23.27 0.52
CA SER A 747 -35.82 22.46 -0.39
C SER A 747 -35.14 21.31 -1.15
N VAL A 748 -35.38 20.08 -0.68
CA VAL A 748 -35.39 18.88 -1.54
C VAL A 748 -36.72 18.92 -2.29
N VAL A 749 -36.72 18.98 -3.63
CA VAL A 749 -37.94 19.08 -4.45
C VAL A 749 -38.12 17.80 -5.26
N LEU A 750 -39.19 17.06 -4.98
CA LEU A 750 -39.58 15.85 -5.72
C LEU A 750 -40.83 16.15 -6.54
N THR A 751 -40.82 16.00 -7.87
CA THR A 751 -41.96 16.36 -8.73
C THR A 751 -42.43 15.20 -9.60
N ASN A 752 -43.52 14.51 -9.22
CA ASN A 752 -44.30 13.56 -10.05
C ASN A 752 -43.61 12.22 -10.47
N GLY A 753 -44.33 11.10 -10.28
CA GLY A 753 -44.07 9.78 -10.92
C GLY A 753 -43.12 8.78 -10.23
N SER A 754 -43.66 7.83 -9.46
CA SER A 754 -43.02 6.54 -9.08
C SER A 754 -41.72 6.57 -8.24
N ASN A 755 -41.54 7.54 -7.34
CA ASN A 755 -40.42 7.52 -6.37
C ASN A 755 -40.72 6.52 -5.23
N LEU A 756 -39.79 5.60 -4.94
CA LEU A 756 -39.93 4.58 -3.88
C LEU A 756 -38.90 4.80 -2.76
N PHE A 757 -39.38 4.98 -1.54
CA PHE A 757 -38.56 5.12 -0.33
C PHE A 757 -38.78 3.93 0.61
N THR A 758 -37.72 3.18 0.91
CA THR A 758 -37.80 2.03 1.84
C THR A 758 -36.93 2.20 3.10
N GLY A 759 -36.17 3.31 3.20
CA GLY A 759 -35.22 3.60 4.28
C GLY A 759 -35.65 4.74 5.23
N GLN A 760 -34.69 5.53 5.70
CA GLN A 760 -34.94 6.73 6.52
C GLN A 760 -34.72 8.03 5.73
N VAL A 761 -35.65 8.96 5.85
CA VAL A 761 -35.52 10.32 5.30
C VAL A 761 -35.40 11.29 6.48
N THR A 762 -34.30 12.03 6.56
CA THR A 762 -34.04 12.90 7.71
C THR A 762 -33.93 14.36 7.29
N ILE A 763 -34.82 15.20 7.83
CA ILE A 763 -34.80 16.65 7.65
C ILE A 763 -34.05 17.25 8.84
N LEU A 764 -32.90 17.87 8.62
CA LEU A 764 -32.13 18.52 9.69
C LEU A 764 -32.44 20.02 9.71
N GLY A 765 -32.57 20.62 10.90
CA GLY A 765 -32.65 22.08 11.04
C GLY A 765 -31.32 22.74 10.69
N ALA A 766 -31.35 23.94 10.10
CA ALA A 766 -30.13 24.68 9.77
C ALA A 766 -29.33 24.99 11.05
N GLY A 767 -28.04 24.66 11.06
CA GLY A 767 -27.18 24.80 12.24
C GLY A 767 -26.79 26.24 12.59
N SER A 768 -27.01 27.22 11.70
CA SER A 768 -26.53 28.60 11.91
C SER A 768 -27.24 29.69 11.06
N GLY A 769 -28.56 29.61 10.85
CA GLY A 769 -29.28 30.67 10.10
C GLY A 769 -30.80 30.64 10.22
N THR A 770 -31.45 31.73 9.80
CA THR A 770 -32.91 31.96 9.82
C THR A 770 -33.71 31.14 8.80
N ASN A 771 -33.04 30.41 7.91
CA ASN A 771 -33.69 29.68 6.83
C ASN A 771 -34.07 28.27 7.30
N ALA A 772 -35.38 28.02 7.44
CA ALA A 772 -35.92 26.70 7.72
C ALA A 772 -35.56 25.72 6.59
N ALA A 773 -35.02 24.55 6.93
CA ALA A 773 -34.82 23.47 5.95
C ALA A 773 -36.20 22.89 5.57
N THR A 774 -36.59 23.05 4.30
CA THR A 774 -37.82 22.47 3.76
C THR A 774 -37.52 21.17 3.01
N LEU A 775 -38.34 20.14 3.19
CA LEU A 775 -38.49 19.01 2.26
C LEU A 775 -39.80 19.20 1.51
N GLN A 776 -39.73 19.50 0.21
CA GLN A 776 -40.90 19.70 -0.63
C GLN A 776 -41.18 18.45 -1.48
N ILE A 777 -42.32 17.83 -1.27
CA ILE A 777 -42.79 16.69 -2.05
C ILE A 777 -43.97 17.17 -2.89
N GLN A 778 -43.82 17.22 -4.21
CA GLN A 778 -44.85 17.62 -5.15
C GLN A 778 -45.39 16.43 -5.95
N HIS A 779 -46.70 16.22 -5.89
CA HIS A 779 -47.41 15.10 -6.50
C HIS A 779 -48.59 15.54 -7.38
N ASN A 780 -48.63 15.12 -8.64
CA ASN A 780 -49.66 15.54 -9.61
C ASN A 780 -50.69 14.44 -9.98
N GLY A 781 -50.81 13.33 -9.23
CA GLY A 781 -51.74 12.22 -9.54
C GLY A 781 -52.73 11.84 -8.42
N THR A 782 -53.48 10.74 -8.60
CA THR A 782 -54.28 10.06 -7.56
C THR A 782 -53.45 8.96 -6.89
N ALA A 783 -53.08 9.17 -5.62
CA ALA A 783 -52.34 8.27 -4.72
C ALA A 783 -51.02 7.63 -5.26
N SER A 784 -49.86 8.27 -5.02
CA SER A 784 -48.55 7.59 -5.03
C SER A 784 -48.18 7.12 -3.63
N THR A 785 -47.94 5.82 -3.43
CA THR A 785 -47.27 5.30 -2.23
C THR A 785 -45.84 5.84 -2.20
N LEU A 786 -45.51 6.76 -1.29
CA LEU A 786 -44.13 7.10 -0.92
C LEU A 786 -43.46 5.93 -0.17
N GLY A 787 -43.56 4.68 -0.64
CA GLY A 787 -43.08 3.50 0.06
C GLY A 787 -43.44 3.42 1.56
N THR A 788 -42.56 2.83 2.37
CA THR A 788 -42.75 2.59 3.82
C THR A 788 -41.71 3.33 4.68
N ALA A 789 -40.97 4.26 4.10
CA ALA A 789 -39.91 4.98 4.80
C ALA A 789 -40.40 5.73 6.05
N THR A 790 -39.51 5.87 7.03
CA THR A 790 -39.72 6.75 8.20
C THR A 790 -39.13 8.12 7.92
N ILE A 791 -39.94 9.17 8.08
CA ILE A 791 -39.53 10.56 7.91
C ILE A 791 -39.22 11.15 9.30
N ASN A 792 -37.96 11.50 9.54
CA ASN A 792 -37.52 12.17 10.76
C ASN A 792 -37.51 13.70 10.53
N ILE A 793 -38.33 14.45 11.28
CA ILE A 793 -38.29 15.91 11.30
C ILE A 793 -37.37 16.38 12.43
N GLY A 794 -36.24 16.98 12.05
CA GLY A 794 -35.33 17.68 12.95
C GLY A 794 -34.36 16.78 13.73
N ASP A 795 -33.69 15.82 13.12
CA ASP A 795 -32.79 14.85 13.80
C ASP A 795 -31.37 15.38 14.12
N GLY A 796 -31.23 16.56 14.75
CA GLY A 796 -29.92 17.15 15.04
C GLY A 796 -29.94 18.31 16.04
N LEU A 797 -28.79 18.95 16.29
CA LEU A 797 -28.66 20.12 17.17
C LEU A 797 -29.23 21.38 16.48
N ALA A 798 -30.53 21.43 16.24
CA ALA A 798 -31.18 22.59 15.65
C ALA A 798 -31.23 23.75 16.66
N ALA A 799 -30.92 24.97 16.23
CA ALA A 799 -31.19 26.17 17.02
C ALA A 799 -32.71 26.25 17.30
N ALA A 800 -33.10 26.70 18.50
CA ALA A 800 -34.50 26.73 18.95
C ALA A 800 -35.47 27.48 18.01
N THR A 801 -34.94 28.34 17.12
CA THR A 801 -35.69 29.15 16.15
C THR A 801 -35.85 28.51 14.76
N ALA A 802 -35.10 27.44 14.43
CA ALA A 802 -35.16 26.80 13.12
C ALA A 802 -36.21 25.68 13.10
N GLN A 803 -37.32 25.91 12.39
CA GLN A 803 -38.44 24.95 12.27
C GLN A 803 -38.34 24.18 10.93
N PRO A 804 -37.68 23.00 10.86
CA PRO A 804 -37.70 22.15 9.67
C PRO A 804 -39.13 21.91 9.19
N THR A 805 -39.35 22.04 7.89
CA THR A 805 -40.69 22.01 7.28
C THR A 805 -40.80 20.86 6.29
N LEU A 806 -41.75 19.94 6.50
CA LEU A 806 -42.18 19.01 5.44
C LEU A 806 -43.32 19.67 4.68
N GLN A 807 -43.14 19.98 3.41
CA GLN A 807 -44.18 20.55 2.55
C GLN A 807 -44.66 19.51 1.54
N LEU A 808 -45.93 19.16 1.62
CA LEU A 808 -46.60 18.20 0.73
C LEU A 808 -47.48 19.00 -0.23
N ARG A 809 -47.15 18.99 -1.52
CA ARG A 809 -47.93 19.68 -2.56
C ARG A 809 -48.69 18.67 -3.39
N SER A 810 -50.00 18.80 -3.50
CA SER A 810 -50.78 17.92 -4.37
C SER A 810 -51.90 18.61 -5.14
N ALA A 811 -52.24 18.03 -6.29
CA ALA A 811 -53.42 18.40 -7.08
C ALA A 811 -54.72 17.72 -6.58
N SER A 812 -54.63 16.59 -5.84
CA SER A 812 -55.77 15.82 -5.31
C SER A 812 -55.54 15.35 -3.86
N SER A 813 -56.51 14.68 -3.23
CA SER A 813 -56.37 14.06 -1.89
C SER A 813 -55.24 13.02 -1.88
N ALA A 814 -54.33 13.09 -0.91
CA ALA A 814 -53.13 12.24 -0.85
C ALA A 814 -53.04 11.47 0.48
N ASN A 815 -53.01 10.13 0.38
CA ASN A 815 -52.72 9.26 1.50
C ASN A 815 -51.24 8.84 1.44
N PHE A 816 -50.45 9.27 2.43
CA PHE A 816 -49.08 8.85 2.63
C PHE A 816 -49.03 7.71 3.67
N THR A 817 -48.39 6.60 3.33
CA THR A 817 -48.25 5.43 4.22
C THR A 817 -47.03 5.52 5.14
N ASN A 818 -46.25 6.60 5.04
CA ASN A 818 -45.00 6.77 5.79
C ASN A 818 -45.24 7.03 7.28
N ASN A 819 -44.34 6.49 8.09
CA ASN A 819 -44.24 6.88 9.48
C ASN A 819 -43.57 8.25 9.58
N LEU A 820 -44.06 9.09 10.47
CA LEU A 820 -43.52 10.41 10.75
C LEU A 820 -42.99 10.43 12.19
N VAL A 821 -41.73 10.81 12.39
CA VAL A 821 -41.12 10.97 13.71
C VAL A 821 -40.62 12.41 13.86
N VAL A 822 -41.18 13.14 14.81
CA VAL A 822 -40.80 14.52 15.12
C VAL A 822 -39.76 14.50 16.23
N LYS A 823 -38.50 14.73 15.86
CA LYS A 823 -37.34 14.71 16.77
C LYS A 823 -36.95 16.10 17.27
N ASN A 824 -37.29 17.16 16.54
CA ASN A 824 -37.28 18.54 17.00
C ASN A 824 -38.55 19.29 16.56
N ASN A 825 -38.76 20.49 17.10
CA ASN A 825 -39.89 21.34 16.69
C ASN A 825 -39.89 21.52 15.17
N GLY A 826 -41.03 21.32 14.52
CA GLY A 826 -41.11 21.43 13.07
C GLY A 826 -42.52 21.71 12.56
N ASN A 827 -42.57 22.01 11.26
CA ASN A 827 -43.80 22.29 10.54
C ASN A 827 -44.09 21.17 9.52
N LEU A 828 -45.38 20.88 9.33
CA LEU A 828 -45.90 20.06 8.24
C LEU A 828 -46.90 20.91 7.47
N SER A 829 -46.60 21.28 6.24
CA SER A 829 -47.48 22.09 5.40
C SER A 829 -48.05 21.24 4.27
N VAL A 830 -49.34 21.39 4.01
CA VAL A 830 -50.00 20.81 2.83
C VAL A 830 -50.49 21.94 1.95
N ASP A 831 -50.01 21.99 0.71
CA ASP A 831 -50.31 23.06 -0.24
C ASP A 831 -50.93 22.53 -1.53
N ARG A 832 -51.90 23.27 -2.09
CA ARG A 832 -52.62 22.89 -3.30
C ARG A 832 -52.06 23.60 -4.51
N LEU A 833 -51.89 22.87 -5.63
CA LEU A 833 -51.35 23.47 -6.85
C LEU A 833 -52.35 24.35 -7.61
N THR A 834 -53.68 24.08 -7.65
CA THR A 834 -54.71 25.00 -8.22
C THR A 834 -56.20 24.57 -7.96
N GLY A 835 -57.08 25.54 -7.66
CA GLY A 835 -58.39 25.78 -8.32
C GLY A 835 -59.65 24.91 -8.13
N SER A 836 -59.70 23.83 -7.33
CA SER A 836 -60.87 22.92 -7.27
C SER A 836 -61.50 22.80 -5.86
N ASN A 837 -62.84 22.83 -5.78
CA ASN A 837 -63.68 22.80 -4.56
C ASN A 837 -63.75 21.43 -3.81
N VAL A 838 -62.79 20.52 -4.00
CA VAL A 838 -62.81 19.18 -3.37
C VAL A 838 -62.02 19.19 -2.06
N ASP A 839 -62.46 18.50 -1.00
CA ASP A 839 -61.75 18.45 0.31
C ASP A 839 -60.27 17.97 0.17
N GLN A 840 -59.32 18.59 0.89
CA GLN A 840 -57.94 18.09 1.01
C GLN A 840 -57.86 17.09 2.14
N ARG A 841 -57.51 15.85 1.82
CA ARG A 841 -57.19 14.83 2.82
C ARG A 841 -55.69 14.53 2.81
N LEU A 842 -55.07 14.66 3.98
CA LEU A 842 -53.72 14.22 4.30
C LEU A 842 -53.80 12.93 5.11
N GLY A 843 -53.50 11.78 4.51
CA GLY A 843 -53.27 10.54 5.27
C GLY A 843 -51.79 10.42 5.64
N LEU A 844 -51.45 10.05 6.88
CA LEU A 844 -50.11 9.61 7.30
C LEU A 844 -50.18 8.22 7.94
N GLY A 845 -49.03 7.52 7.96
CA GLY A 845 -48.84 6.30 8.77
C GLY A 845 -48.77 6.62 10.27
N ASN A 846 -47.87 5.94 10.99
CA ASN A 846 -47.70 6.21 12.43
C ASN A 846 -46.97 7.53 12.64
N VAL A 847 -47.55 8.42 13.44
CA VAL A 847 -46.95 9.72 13.81
C VAL A 847 -46.48 9.64 15.26
N THR A 848 -45.19 9.92 15.49
CA THR A 848 -44.60 10.00 16.83
C THR A 848 -44.00 11.38 17.06
N ILE A 849 -44.40 12.07 18.12
CA ILE A 849 -43.84 13.35 18.54
C ILE A 849 -43.00 13.11 19.80
N ASN A 850 -41.67 13.23 19.71
CA ASN A 850 -40.78 12.95 20.83
C ASN A 850 -40.94 13.96 21.98
N LEU A 851 -40.54 13.58 23.19
CA LEU A 851 -40.64 14.39 24.41
C LEU A 851 -40.22 15.86 24.21
N GLY A 852 -41.10 16.79 24.57
CA GLY A 852 -40.91 18.24 24.56
C GLY A 852 -40.92 18.90 23.18
N LYS A 853 -41.26 18.14 22.12
CA LYS A 853 -41.25 18.63 20.74
C LYS A 853 -42.64 18.98 20.25
N ASN A 854 -42.69 19.94 19.33
CA ASN A 854 -43.95 20.46 18.79
C ASN A 854 -44.04 20.21 17.28
N LEU A 855 -45.25 19.90 16.82
CA LEU A 855 -45.57 19.78 15.41
C LEU A 855 -46.66 20.78 15.07
N ARG A 856 -46.41 21.65 14.10
CA ARG A 856 -47.46 22.50 13.54
C ARG A 856 -47.85 21.98 12.16
N ILE A 857 -49.12 21.61 11.98
CA ILE A 857 -49.70 21.22 10.70
C ILE A 857 -50.43 22.43 10.11
N LEU A 858 -50.09 22.78 8.88
CA LEU A 858 -50.57 23.94 8.15
C LEU A 858 -51.36 23.47 6.92
N GLY A 859 -52.63 23.85 6.83
CA GLY A 859 -53.45 23.69 5.62
C GLY A 859 -53.30 24.87 4.64
N ASN A 860 -53.87 24.73 3.44
CA ASN A 860 -53.89 25.78 2.42
C ASN A 860 -55.12 26.70 2.55
N ALA A 861 -54.92 27.99 2.27
CA ALA A 861 -55.87 29.09 2.39
C ALA A 861 -57.13 29.07 1.49
N THR A 862 -57.52 27.96 0.85
CA THR A 862 -58.65 27.95 -0.12
C THR A 862 -59.65 26.80 0.00
N THR A 863 -59.38 25.70 0.72
CA THR A 863 -60.25 24.50 0.73
C THR A 863 -60.33 23.85 2.11
N ARG A 864 -61.36 23.02 2.35
CA ARG A 864 -61.49 22.22 3.58
C ARG A 864 -60.29 21.31 3.75
N PHE A 865 -59.69 21.30 4.94
CA PHE A 865 -58.54 20.45 5.27
C PHE A 865 -58.96 19.32 6.22
N SER A 866 -58.54 18.10 5.89
CA SER A 866 -58.58 16.97 6.80
C SER A 866 -57.24 16.27 6.92
N ALA A 867 -56.80 16.03 8.15
CA ALA A 867 -55.64 15.21 8.45
C ALA A 867 -56.09 13.91 9.11
N GLU A 868 -55.57 12.80 8.61
CA GLU A 868 -55.84 11.45 9.08
C GLU A 868 -54.53 10.73 9.41
N PHE A 869 -54.40 10.22 10.64
CA PHE A 869 -53.21 9.46 11.04
C PHE A 869 -53.58 8.01 11.37
N ALA A 870 -52.67 7.07 11.04
CA ALA A 870 -52.86 5.67 11.39
C ALA A 870 -52.74 5.43 12.90
N ASN A 871 -51.69 5.95 13.55
CA ASN A 871 -51.57 6.02 15.01
C ASN A 871 -50.86 7.31 15.38
N LEU A 872 -51.13 7.87 16.56
CA LEU A 872 -50.48 9.09 17.06
C LEU A 872 -49.88 8.85 18.45
N THR A 873 -48.58 9.09 18.61
CA THR A 873 -47.87 8.93 19.88
C THR A 873 -47.25 10.25 20.32
N PHE A 874 -47.55 10.68 21.55
CA PHE A 874 -46.94 11.82 22.22
C PHE A 874 -45.95 11.35 23.29
N GLY A 875 -44.68 11.76 23.16
CA GLY A 875 -43.61 11.47 24.10
C GLY A 875 -43.71 12.23 25.43
N GLY A 876 -44.50 13.30 25.52
CA GLY A 876 -44.72 14.15 26.70
C GLY A 876 -44.28 15.61 26.51
N GLY A 877 -44.90 16.59 27.18
CA GLY A 877 -44.64 18.02 26.97
C GLY A 877 -44.89 18.53 25.54
N ASN A 878 -45.70 17.83 24.74
CA ASN A 878 -45.85 18.11 23.30
C ASN A 878 -46.99 19.07 22.99
N ILE A 879 -46.82 19.87 21.93
CA ILE A 879 -47.90 20.67 21.32
C ILE A 879 -48.06 20.26 19.86
N LEU A 880 -49.25 19.79 19.50
CA LEU A 880 -49.68 19.61 18.11
C LEU A 880 -50.62 20.76 17.75
N THR A 881 -50.20 21.64 16.85
CA THR A 881 -51.04 22.74 16.37
C THR A 881 -51.57 22.42 14.99
N LEU A 882 -52.88 22.46 14.80
CA LEU A 882 -53.54 22.36 13.50
C LEU A 882 -54.01 23.76 13.11
N SER A 883 -53.48 24.31 12.02
CA SER A 883 -53.79 25.67 11.58
C SER A 883 -54.18 25.68 10.11
N ASN A 884 -55.33 26.31 9.80
CA ASN A 884 -55.79 26.55 8.45
C ASN A 884 -56.17 28.03 8.32
N PRO A 885 -55.54 28.85 7.45
CA PRO A 885 -55.71 30.30 7.46
C PRO A 885 -57.08 30.85 7.00
N VAL A 886 -58.04 30.01 6.55
CA VAL A 886 -59.29 30.48 5.90
C VAL A 886 -60.39 30.85 6.88
N THR A 887 -61.11 31.93 6.55
CA THR A 887 -62.23 32.54 7.31
C THR A 887 -63.63 32.11 6.82
N SER A 888 -63.78 31.02 6.05
CA SER A 888 -65.06 30.63 5.43
C SER A 888 -65.71 29.39 6.08
N ALA A 889 -67.05 29.38 6.06
CA ALA A 889 -67.98 28.67 6.94
C ALA A 889 -67.99 27.12 6.97
N ASN A 890 -66.96 26.42 6.47
CA ASN A 890 -66.96 24.95 6.38
C ASN A 890 -65.93 24.29 7.34
N PRO A 891 -66.31 23.24 8.11
CA PRO A 891 -65.50 22.78 9.23
C PRO A 891 -64.27 21.95 8.83
N ASN A 892 -63.10 22.29 9.38
CA ASN A 892 -61.88 21.46 9.30
C ASN A 892 -62.15 20.12 10.02
N ARG A 893 -61.72 18.99 9.43
CA ARG A 893 -61.96 17.66 9.98
C ARG A 893 -60.66 16.98 10.38
N PHE A 894 -60.50 16.60 11.63
CA PHE A 894 -59.34 15.81 12.07
C PHE A 894 -59.78 14.39 12.38
N GLY A 895 -59.08 13.40 11.80
CA GLY A 895 -59.37 11.98 11.94
C GLY A 895 -58.16 11.18 12.37
N LEU A 896 -58.41 10.08 13.07
CA LEU A 896 -57.43 9.15 13.61
C LEU A 896 -58.04 7.75 13.49
N SER A 897 -57.52 6.95 12.57
CA SER A 897 -58.07 5.61 12.31
C SER A 897 -57.58 4.56 13.31
N GLY A 898 -56.48 4.81 14.02
CA GLY A 898 -55.94 3.95 15.09
C GLY A 898 -55.61 4.72 16.38
N GLY A 899 -54.86 4.09 17.30
CA GLY A 899 -54.74 4.53 18.70
C GLY A 899 -53.95 5.83 18.91
N VAL A 900 -54.27 6.51 20.01
CA VAL A 900 -53.54 7.71 20.50
C VAL A 900 -52.85 7.38 21.82
N ALA A 901 -51.53 7.35 21.82
CA ALA A 901 -50.72 7.13 23.01
C ALA A 901 -50.22 8.45 23.59
N VAL A 902 -50.55 8.73 24.85
CA VAL A 902 -50.18 9.96 25.57
C VAL A 902 -49.35 9.59 26.80
N ASN A 903 -48.02 9.71 26.69
CA ASN A 903 -47.10 9.23 27.72
C ASN A 903 -46.87 10.23 28.87
N SER A 904 -47.16 11.51 28.69
CA SER A 904 -47.12 12.58 29.72
C SER A 904 -48.02 13.75 29.27
N SER A 905 -47.65 15.02 29.35
CA SER A 905 -48.52 16.10 28.84
C SER A 905 -48.53 16.23 27.31
N ALA A 906 -49.69 16.42 26.70
CA ALA A 906 -49.84 16.72 25.28
C ALA A 906 -51.00 17.72 25.09
N THR A 907 -50.79 18.74 24.26
CA THR A 907 -51.83 19.72 23.91
C THR A 907 -52.08 19.68 22.42
N ILE A 908 -53.33 19.47 22.02
CA ILE A 908 -53.78 19.63 20.64
C ILE A 908 -54.48 20.99 20.55
N LEU A 909 -53.87 21.89 19.79
CA LEU A 909 -54.34 23.24 19.58
C LEU A 909 -54.87 23.39 18.16
N THR A 910 -56.00 24.07 17.99
CA THR A 910 -56.54 24.40 16.67
C THR A 910 -56.65 25.91 16.50
N ASP A 911 -56.10 26.43 15.41
CA ASP A 911 -56.09 27.87 15.06
C ASP A 911 -57.35 28.24 14.26
N LEU A 912 -58.00 29.34 14.67
CA LEU A 912 -59.32 29.75 14.21
C LEU A 912 -59.31 31.19 13.72
N THR A 913 -59.13 31.36 12.41
CA THR A 913 -59.45 32.63 11.75
C THR A 913 -60.86 32.64 11.12
N GLY A 914 -61.66 31.56 11.18
CA GLY A 914 -63.12 31.67 10.95
C GLY A 914 -63.94 30.43 10.57
N GLY A 915 -64.17 29.47 11.48
CA GLY A 915 -65.17 28.40 11.30
C GLY A 915 -65.15 27.31 12.38
N ASN A 916 -66.15 26.41 12.44
CA ASN A 916 -66.17 25.27 13.38
C ASN A 916 -65.06 24.25 13.07
N VAL A 917 -64.48 23.59 14.07
CA VAL A 917 -63.50 22.50 13.87
C VAL A 917 -64.10 21.22 14.41
N SER A 918 -64.03 20.11 13.66
CA SER A 918 -64.51 18.82 14.14
C SER A 918 -63.40 17.78 14.16
N VAL A 919 -63.16 17.19 15.33
CA VAL A 919 -62.34 16.00 15.54
C VAL A 919 -63.30 14.81 15.63
N SER A 920 -63.83 14.35 14.50
CA SER A 920 -64.98 13.43 14.49
C SER A 920 -64.64 11.94 14.54
N GLU A 921 -63.38 11.56 14.35
CA GLU A 921 -62.92 10.16 14.30
C GLU A 921 -61.68 10.01 15.19
N PHE A 922 -61.85 10.12 16.51
CA PHE A 922 -60.73 9.97 17.45
C PHE A 922 -60.55 8.50 17.85
N GLY A 923 -59.32 7.98 17.73
CA GLY A 923 -59.00 6.59 18.09
C GLY A 923 -58.87 6.35 19.60
N ALA A 924 -58.77 5.08 20.00
CA ALA A 924 -58.66 4.72 21.42
C ALA A 924 -57.45 5.37 22.10
N LEU A 925 -57.67 6.03 23.24
CA LEU A 925 -56.62 6.61 24.07
C LEU A 925 -55.86 5.52 24.84
N SER A 926 -54.57 5.73 25.07
CA SER A 926 -53.68 4.88 25.89
C SER A 926 -52.56 5.72 26.53
N GLY A 927 -51.93 5.21 27.60
CA GLY A 927 -50.89 5.92 28.37
C GLY A 927 -51.41 6.56 29.66
N SER A 928 -50.58 7.34 30.35
CA SER A 928 -50.86 7.90 31.69
C SER A 928 -50.86 9.43 31.73
N GLY A 929 -50.82 10.07 30.57
CA GLY A 929 -50.57 11.50 30.43
C GLY A 929 -51.79 12.43 30.48
N PHE A 930 -51.56 13.74 30.30
CA PHE A 930 -52.62 14.75 30.21
C PHE A 930 -52.82 15.15 28.76
N LEU A 931 -54.01 14.94 28.19
CA LEU A 931 -54.34 15.36 26.83
C LEU A 931 -55.28 16.56 26.87
N THR A 932 -54.81 17.72 26.47
CA THR A 932 -55.61 18.95 26.43
C THR A 932 -56.00 19.28 25.00
N PHE A 933 -57.29 19.48 24.74
CA PHE A 933 -57.80 20.08 23.52
C PHE A 933 -58.13 21.55 23.76
N GLY A 934 -57.75 22.42 22.83
CA GLY A 934 -58.03 23.84 22.97
C GLY A 934 -58.03 24.60 21.67
N LEU A 935 -58.69 25.75 21.70
CA LEU A 935 -58.68 26.74 20.65
C LEU A 935 -57.56 27.76 20.90
N THR A 936 -56.86 28.18 19.86
CA THR A 936 -55.91 29.30 19.96
C THR A 936 -56.56 30.58 19.46
N GLY A 937 -56.59 31.63 20.29
CA GLY A 937 -57.13 32.95 19.94
C GLY A 937 -58.48 33.28 20.62
N ASN A 938 -58.81 34.58 20.69
CA ASN A 938 -59.98 35.13 21.39
C ASN A 938 -61.26 35.07 20.53
N ALA A 939 -61.53 33.93 19.88
CA ALA A 939 -62.65 33.79 18.95
C ALA A 939 -63.92 33.32 19.69
N THR A 940 -64.83 34.26 19.96
CA THR A 940 -66.09 34.03 20.71
C THR A 940 -67.18 33.30 19.90
N SER A 941 -66.89 32.83 18.69
CA SER A 941 -67.92 32.37 17.72
C SER A 941 -67.64 31.01 17.07
N ALA A 942 -66.61 30.28 17.51
CA ALA A 942 -66.19 29.03 16.88
C ALA A 942 -66.32 27.85 17.85
N ASN A 943 -66.93 26.75 17.38
CA ASN A 943 -67.07 25.53 18.17
C ASN A 943 -65.99 24.50 17.76
N LEU A 944 -65.23 24.03 18.75
CA LEU A 944 -64.40 22.83 18.64
C LEU A 944 -65.25 21.61 19.00
N ASP A 945 -65.57 20.75 18.05
CA ASP A 945 -66.38 19.53 18.28
C ASP A 945 -65.46 18.29 18.29
N VAL A 946 -65.14 17.75 19.47
CA VAL A 946 -64.32 16.55 19.63
C VAL A 946 -65.21 15.34 19.88
N SER A 947 -65.07 14.27 19.12
CA SER A 947 -65.83 13.03 19.32
C SER A 947 -64.89 11.88 19.72
N LEU A 948 -65.03 11.41 20.96
CA LEU A 948 -64.35 10.21 21.46
C LEU A 948 -65.26 9.00 21.20
N ASN A 949 -64.98 8.27 20.13
CA ASN A 949 -65.86 7.20 19.63
C ASN A 949 -65.43 5.78 20.01
N GLN A 950 -64.29 5.62 20.69
CA GLN A 950 -63.73 4.31 21.04
C GLN A 950 -63.36 4.26 22.53
N SER A 951 -63.44 3.07 23.13
CA SER A 951 -63.08 2.86 24.54
C SER A 951 -61.58 3.00 24.77
N ALA A 952 -61.17 3.75 25.79
CA ALA A 952 -59.77 4.01 26.13
C ALA A 952 -59.19 2.96 27.10
N ALA A 953 -59.31 1.67 26.77
CA ALA A 953 -58.84 0.58 27.62
C ALA A 953 -57.32 0.71 27.90
N GLY A 954 -56.95 0.98 29.16
CA GLY A 954 -55.56 1.16 29.58
C GLY A 954 -55.05 2.61 29.61
N PHE A 955 -55.88 3.60 29.26
CA PHE A 955 -55.55 5.01 29.52
C PHE A 955 -55.79 5.31 31.00
N THR A 956 -54.75 5.76 31.70
CA THR A 956 -54.77 6.20 33.10
C THR A 956 -54.54 7.71 33.22
N GLY A 957 -54.56 8.42 32.10
CA GLY A 957 -54.36 9.84 32.02
C GLY A 957 -55.63 10.67 32.26
N SER A 958 -55.54 11.98 32.05
CA SER A 958 -56.68 12.90 32.10
C SER A 958 -56.86 13.58 30.76
N VAL A 959 -58.11 13.82 30.35
CA VAL A 959 -58.42 14.62 29.17
C VAL A 959 -58.90 15.99 29.65
N ASN A 960 -58.49 17.07 28.99
CA ASN A 960 -58.92 18.42 29.30
C ASN A 960 -59.44 19.12 28.05
N MET A 961 -60.43 19.98 28.21
CA MET A 961 -60.96 20.82 27.15
C MET A 961 -61.07 22.28 27.57
N LEU A 962 -60.45 23.13 26.77
CA LEU A 962 -60.43 24.57 26.95
C LEU A 962 -61.37 25.26 25.93
N GLY A 963 -62.67 24.89 25.95
CA GLY A 963 -63.72 25.42 25.07
C GLY A 963 -64.22 24.46 23.99
N GLY A 964 -65.50 24.58 23.62
CA GLY A 964 -66.14 23.80 22.53
C GLY A 964 -67.09 22.70 22.99
N ILE A 965 -67.41 21.74 22.12
CA ILE A 965 -68.24 20.57 22.36
C ILE A 965 -67.36 19.31 22.40
N LEU A 966 -67.53 18.44 23.39
CA LEU A 966 -66.98 17.09 23.39
C LEU A 966 -68.07 16.05 23.48
N ARG A 967 -68.18 15.28 22.41
CA ARG A 967 -69.06 14.14 22.31
C ARG A 967 -68.36 12.91 22.85
N TYR A 968 -68.89 12.40 23.94
CA TYR A 968 -68.45 11.18 24.59
C TYR A 968 -69.34 10.03 24.09
N ASN A 969 -68.87 9.31 23.07
CA ASN A 969 -69.70 8.40 22.29
C ASN A 969 -69.48 6.91 22.61
N ALA A 970 -68.50 6.57 23.47
CA ALA A 970 -68.18 5.19 23.85
C ALA A 970 -67.91 5.04 25.36
N ASP A 971 -68.08 3.83 25.88
CA ASP A 971 -67.79 3.51 27.28
C ASP A 971 -66.33 3.74 27.64
N ASN A 972 -66.08 4.45 28.74
CA ASN A 972 -64.73 4.79 29.22
C ASN A 972 -63.83 5.45 28.14
N ALA A 973 -64.40 6.23 27.21
CA ALA A 973 -63.66 6.84 26.11
C ALA A 973 -62.56 7.84 26.52
N ALA A 974 -62.57 8.33 27.77
CA ALA A 974 -61.51 9.16 28.37
C ALA A 974 -60.75 8.44 29.51
N GLY A 975 -60.93 7.13 29.68
CA GLY A 975 -60.38 6.34 30.78
C GLY A 975 -61.13 6.55 32.12
N PRO A 976 -60.63 5.94 33.22
CA PRO A 976 -61.26 6.02 34.54
C PRO A 976 -60.92 7.29 35.34
N ASN A 977 -59.97 8.10 34.86
CA ASN A 977 -59.49 9.32 35.52
C ASN A 977 -60.18 10.59 34.97
N ILE A 978 -59.89 11.74 35.57
CA ILE A 978 -60.70 12.97 35.46
C ILE A 978 -60.64 13.58 34.04
N LEU A 979 -61.79 13.75 33.41
CA LEU A 979 -62.02 14.65 32.28
C LEU A 979 -62.33 16.05 32.85
N PHE A 980 -61.46 17.01 32.60
CA PHE A 980 -61.72 18.42 32.93
C PHE A 980 -62.39 19.10 31.73
N ALA A 981 -63.54 19.73 31.94
CA ALA A 981 -64.22 20.53 30.93
C ALA A 981 -64.53 21.91 31.51
N GLY A 982 -63.76 22.90 31.09
CA GLY A 982 -63.82 24.21 31.72
C GLY A 982 -62.68 25.13 31.32
N GLY A 983 -62.97 26.44 31.28
CA GLY A 983 -61.99 27.48 31.05
C GLY A 983 -62.64 28.85 30.80
N ALA A 984 -61.91 29.75 30.14
CA ALA A 984 -62.39 31.09 29.79
C ALA A 984 -63.56 31.09 28.77
N ALA A 985 -63.82 29.97 28.09
CA ALA A 985 -64.90 29.81 27.12
C ALA A 985 -65.80 28.63 27.50
N ALA A 986 -67.10 28.73 27.17
CA ALA A 986 -68.07 27.69 27.48
C ALA A 986 -67.69 26.35 26.81
N THR A 987 -67.68 25.29 27.61
CA THR A 987 -67.37 23.92 27.14
C THR A 987 -68.59 23.04 27.38
N GLN A 988 -69.07 22.29 26.39
CA GLN A 988 -70.18 21.36 26.53
C GLN A 988 -69.71 19.92 26.31
N VAL A 989 -69.84 19.06 27.31
CA VAL A 989 -69.71 17.62 27.14
C VAL A 989 -71.08 17.04 26.77
N VAL A 990 -71.18 16.28 25.69
CA VAL A 990 -72.41 15.62 25.23
C VAL A 990 -72.22 14.12 25.31
N LEU A 991 -73.01 13.44 26.13
CA LEU A 991 -72.98 11.99 26.28
C LEU A 991 -73.87 11.33 25.21
N ALA A 992 -73.35 10.38 24.44
CA ALA A 992 -74.16 9.68 23.43
C ALA A 992 -75.07 8.62 24.06
N PRO A 993 -76.27 8.35 23.50
CA PRO A 993 -77.28 7.44 24.07
C PRO A 993 -76.79 6.02 24.39
N THR A 994 -75.75 5.54 23.72
CA THR A 994 -75.23 4.16 23.79
C THR A 994 -74.20 3.91 24.89
N VAL A 995 -73.86 4.92 25.69
CA VAL A 995 -72.83 4.83 26.74
C VAL A 995 -73.45 4.45 28.09
N GLY A 996 -72.93 3.41 28.73
CA GLY A 996 -73.34 2.90 30.04
C GLY A 996 -72.25 2.95 31.13
N SER A 997 -70.98 3.22 30.78
CA SER A 997 -69.87 3.39 31.75
C SER A 997 -69.05 4.65 31.51
N PHE A 998 -68.88 5.41 32.59
CA PHE A 998 -68.33 6.76 32.59
C PHE A 998 -67.01 6.83 33.35
N GLY A 999 -66.08 7.65 32.85
CA GLY A 999 -64.94 8.12 33.63
C GLY A 999 -65.36 9.16 34.68
N LYS A 1000 -64.38 9.80 35.33
CA LYS A 1000 -64.64 10.95 36.21
C LYS A 1000 -64.73 12.22 35.40
N PHE A 1001 -65.65 13.12 35.72
CA PHE A 1001 -65.84 14.41 35.05
C PHE A 1001 -65.64 15.53 36.06
N GLN A 1002 -64.98 16.60 35.66
CA GLN A 1002 -64.85 17.83 36.44
C GLN A 1002 -65.22 19.02 35.55
N LEU A 1003 -66.30 19.71 35.89
CA LEU A 1003 -66.78 20.90 35.20
C LEU A 1003 -66.45 22.15 36.01
N ASP A 1004 -66.01 23.22 35.36
CA ASP A 1004 -65.88 24.53 36.01
C ASP A 1004 -67.11 25.42 35.78
N GLY A 1005 -67.11 26.66 36.28
CA GLY A 1005 -68.25 27.58 36.29
C GLY A 1005 -68.77 28.00 34.91
N ASN A 1006 -68.09 27.62 33.82
CA ASN A 1006 -68.53 27.83 32.43
C ASN A 1006 -68.74 26.51 31.67
N GLY A 1007 -68.51 25.36 32.31
CA GLY A 1007 -68.68 24.03 31.74
C GLY A 1007 -70.13 23.57 31.78
N ALA A 1008 -70.54 22.80 30.77
CA ALA A 1008 -71.82 22.15 30.69
C ALA A 1008 -71.65 20.65 30.38
N ILE A 1009 -72.52 19.81 30.91
CA ILE A 1009 -72.65 18.41 30.49
C ILE A 1009 -74.10 18.13 30.11
N SER A 1010 -74.32 17.39 29.03
CA SER A 1010 -75.64 16.98 28.58
C SER A 1010 -75.74 15.50 28.24
N GLY A 1011 -76.89 14.92 28.55
CA GLY A 1011 -77.23 13.52 28.30
C GLY A 1011 -78.69 13.24 28.63
N ASN A 1012 -79.12 11.99 28.44
CA ASN A 1012 -80.45 11.53 28.84
C ASN A 1012 -80.52 11.25 30.36
N ALA A 1013 -81.73 10.98 30.87
CA ALA A 1013 -81.98 10.77 32.30
C ALA A 1013 -81.10 9.69 32.94
N SER A 1014 -80.94 8.55 32.26
CA SER A 1014 -80.18 7.40 32.73
C SER A 1014 -78.68 7.71 32.85
N GLN A 1015 -78.16 8.48 31.90
CA GLN A 1015 -76.75 8.85 31.84
C GLN A 1015 -76.39 9.87 32.91
N ILE A 1016 -77.19 10.92 33.03
CA ILE A 1016 -77.01 11.94 34.07
C ILE A 1016 -77.21 11.31 35.46
N GLY A 1017 -78.20 10.43 35.65
CA GLY A 1017 -78.42 9.71 36.91
C GLY A 1017 -77.26 8.77 37.27
N SER A 1018 -76.69 8.05 36.29
CA SER A 1018 -75.52 7.17 36.51
C SER A 1018 -74.23 7.95 36.81
N LEU A 1019 -74.15 9.19 36.32
CA LEU A 1019 -73.02 10.09 36.53
C LEU A 1019 -73.04 10.74 37.93
N ILE A 1020 -74.23 10.95 38.49
CA ILE A 1020 -74.48 11.67 39.76
C ILE A 1020 -74.59 10.67 40.93
N ARG A 1021 -73.45 10.27 41.49
CA ARG A 1021 -73.33 9.96 42.92
C ARG A 1021 -72.55 11.11 43.56
N LEU A 1022 -73.25 12.20 43.87
CA LEU A 1022 -72.69 13.35 44.59
C LEU A 1022 -72.42 12.97 46.06
N LYS A 1023 -71.23 13.28 46.57
CA LYS A 1023 -70.96 13.38 48.01
C LYS A 1023 -70.35 14.75 48.29
N SER A 1024 -70.87 15.44 49.30
CA SER A 1024 -70.63 16.86 49.59
C SER A 1024 -69.31 17.18 50.31
N ASP A 1025 -68.43 16.20 50.58
CA ASP A 1025 -67.19 16.42 51.34
C ASP A 1025 -65.91 16.24 50.50
N PHE A 1026 -65.10 17.29 50.46
CA PHE A 1026 -63.81 17.40 49.75
C PHE A 1026 -62.67 16.50 50.31
N SER A 1027 -62.92 15.64 51.29
CA SER A 1027 -61.87 14.93 52.04
C SER A 1027 -61.53 13.51 51.53
N ASN A 1028 -62.27 12.96 50.56
CA ASN A 1028 -62.01 11.62 50.00
C ASN A 1028 -62.29 11.54 48.48
N PHE A 1029 -61.25 11.70 47.67
CA PHE A 1029 -61.27 11.85 46.20
C PHE A 1029 -61.65 10.57 45.38
N GLY A 1030 -62.07 9.48 46.03
CA GLY A 1030 -62.07 8.13 45.45
C GLY A 1030 -63.20 7.78 44.47
N ASN A 1031 -64.47 8.11 44.78
CA ASN A 1031 -65.63 7.38 44.21
C ASN A 1031 -66.70 8.21 43.47
N ALA A 1032 -66.60 9.54 43.38
CA ALA A 1032 -67.57 10.35 42.62
C ALA A 1032 -67.16 10.48 41.14
N THR A 1033 -68.14 10.37 40.25
CA THR A 1033 -67.99 10.39 38.78
C THR A 1033 -68.21 11.75 38.15
N LEU A 1034 -68.82 12.73 38.84
CA LEU A 1034 -68.95 14.12 38.37
C LEU A 1034 -68.70 15.12 39.50
N PHE A 1035 -67.88 16.11 39.21
CA PHE A 1035 -67.58 17.26 40.04
C PHE A 1035 -67.95 18.53 39.27
N THR A 1036 -68.61 19.47 39.92
CA THR A 1036 -68.99 20.75 39.34
C THR A 1036 -68.53 21.88 40.26
N SER A 1037 -68.18 23.04 39.70
CA SER A 1037 -68.06 24.27 40.48
C SER A 1037 -69.26 25.19 40.20
N SER A 1038 -69.44 26.20 41.07
CA SER A 1038 -70.54 27.16 40.97
C SER A 1038 -70.62 27.78 39.57
N GLY A 1039 -71.77 27.63 38.90
CA GLY A 1039 -72.02 28.11 37.53
C GLY A 1039 -72.00 27.02 36.45
N ALA A 1040 -71.49 25.82 36.74
CA ALA A 1040 -71.53 24.71 35.79
C ALA A 1040 -72.97 24.25 35.51
N MET A 1041 -73.27 23.94 34.25
CA MET A 1041 -74.62 23.54 33.82
C MET A 1041 -74.73 22.03 33.58
N VAL A 1042 -75.71 21.38 34.18
CA VAL A 1042 -76.12 20.03 33.80
C VAL A 1042 -77.41 20.16 32.99
N ALA A 1043 -77.32 19.96 31.68
CA ALA A 1043 -78.45 20.08 30.77
C ALA A 1043 -78.97 18.69 30.37
N GLN A 1044 -80.27 18.56 30.13
CA GLN A 1044 -80.85 17.28 29.72
C GLN A 1044 -81.47 17.38 28.36
N THR A 1045 -81.43 16.27 27.64
CA THR A 1045 -81.97 16.18 26.29
C THR A 1045 -83.40 15.65 26.25
N GLU A 1046 -83.99 15.25 27.39
CA GLU A 1046 -85.33 14.68 27.49
C GLU A 1046 -86.11 15.19 28.72
N VAL A 1047 -87.44 15.23 28.62
CA VAL A 1047 -88.37 15.73 29.65
C VAL A 1047 -88.33 14.83 30.91
N GLY A 1048 -88.10 15.41 32.08
CA GLY A 1048 -88.19 14.72 33.39
C GLY A 1048 -86.87 14.25 34.02
N ALA A 1049 -85.75 14.37 33.31
CA ALA A 1049 -84.44 13.97 33.84
C ALA A 1049 -83.94 14.85 35.03
N ASN A 1050 -84.46 16.09 35.18
CA ASN A 1050 -84.05 17.05 36.23
C ASN A 1050 -84.55 16.63 37.60
N ASN A 1051 -85.53 15.72 37.63
CA ASN A 1051 -86.00 15.10 38.85
C ASN A 1051 -85.04 14.02 39.37
N ALA A 1052 -84.15 13.47 38.54
CA ALA A 1052 -83.10 12.55 39.01
C ALA A 1052 -81.97 13.26 39.78
N LEU A 1053 -81.87 14.60 39.64
CA LEU A 1053 -81.02 15.46 40.49
C LEU A 1053 -81.65 15.71 41.87
N GLN A 1054 -82.97 15.53 42.02
CA GLN A 1054 -83.70 15.80 43.26
C GLN A 1054 -83.70 14.62 44.26
N GLU A 1055 -83.33 13.40 43.85
CA GLU A 1055 -83.23 12.25 44.75
C GLU A 1055 -81.81 12.02 45.29
N ASN A 1056 -81.16 13.10 45.75
CA ASN A 1056 -79.99 12.98 46.61
C ASN A 1056 -80.21 13.86 47.84
N ASP A 1057 -80.80 13.25 48.87
CA ASP A 1057 -81.05 13.83 50.18
C ASP A 1057 -79.74 14.20 50.89
N ASN A 1058 -79.11 15.32 50.50
CA ASN A 1058 -78.19 16.07 51.34
C ASN A 1058 -78.23 17.55 50.95
N ASP A 1059 -78.68 18.38 51.89
CA ASP A 1059 -78.80 19.83 51.83
C ASP A 1059 -77.56 20.53 51.24
N ASN A 1060 -77.59 20.84 49.95
CA ASN A 1060 -76.90 22.00 49.38
C ASN A 1060 -77.51 22.36 48.04
N SER A 1061 -77.89 23.62 47.89
CA SER A 1061 -78.48 24.17 46.66
C SER A 1061 -77.54 23.96 45.48
N LEU A 1062 -78.08 23.40 44.39
CA LEU A 1062 -77.51 23.56 43.06
C LEU A 1062 -77.73 24.98 42.56
#